data_AF-A0A158QXI6-F1
#
_entry.id   AF-A0A158QXI6-F1
#
_cell.length_a   1.000
_cell.length_b   1.000
_cell.length_c   1.000
_cell.angle_alpha   90.00
_cell.angle_beta   90.00
_cell.angle_gamma   90.00
#
_symmetry.space_group_name_H-M   'P 1'
#
loop_
_entity.id
_entity.type
_entity.pdbx_description
1 polymer ?
#
loop_
_entity_poly.entity_id
_entity_poly.type
_entity_poly.pdbx_seq_one_letter_code
_entity_poly.pdbx_strand_id
1 'polypeptide(L)'
;MSKRVDVAAIAATVQEFYHTDNKERRKQLDEELCLFKNKYSCDDTITACILLMGHRYPANVQYFGAVSLYETIRHRYEECVSNVNLMEVLKSFLIESLTSSAHVQMQSITNKLSSALAMLSLYCMPDVWPDPVATLTTIWAAQPELLLRVLAEIAAEFSNIHMPLTQRSKLKTELHKTSEDIIRIIFTVMRAEEASPSTRQAAVECVEQWVKLPGAGLHQWTPVLSVVFGAVSEDSAALTNLLNILAANDELTSIDQLVYDICQYITTVVAQIIATELAEDVQSDEVVSLVSAVCTIAEASVPTLLRHAKTSPTLLCDLCSLFASICSCDGAYPVDEMISDLPAPFFMSLREHLGAAATGSKQDALCNVARAVSSYYADVCRTAIDKMSFPPSERFDEYDKIEREQFLRIECIVFLWETVADYLSEADYTEICENLQLCARFSSISEGIDADRLANTTMRNLHALSHLIQEHDDAVELEGHVIRLVLPYVARKAVSKEALRTLEKFVSERSVGVMAVGEEISQVCYSFFMDETNGQSLRLEALKCIGYILSMKTSSDVMTILNNVMAPHLKTLNTDGSLFTDEALEEKKFQINIFACLFASLNSKEGATAHGQESPTLIIFRQVFPVFQRIVEIPGAPTALGDKVCDAVRSAISNLPLESLPEALPLVSKLLRTTLFTNPSSACALAKSAVLIFGHYAPTGPPLCSAIGEWLECFAQNMPSPAIEEWLSLVYQIMKKNYKTLRVNGEASLSGISNAILIAGQTLAESREPNVVRLASQVLAVIATQTVSYGDEAPRNILASHGPALVNTIFARIQVELLRPTVEYLAEVLFFFVKEFSAETRSGEFAEFQTDDASIEYGISEGQSFLTELSVVLIFVLCDSQNVAQKRVTRVSLESAIDERGITLKN
;
A
#
# COMPACT_ATOMS: atom_id res chain seq x y z
N MET A 1 -11.18 5.39 -54.11
CA MET A 1 -12.56 5.88 -53.94
C MET A 1 -12.96 5.66 -52.49
N SER A 2 -12.91 6.71 -51.66
CA SER A 2 -13.38 6.61 -50.26
C SER A 2 -14.88 6.32 -50.28
N LYS A 3 -15.32 5.25 -49.61
CA LYS A 3 -16.75 4.96 -49.45
C LYS A 3 -17.33 6.01 -48.51
N ARG A 4 -18.18 6.91 -49.03
CA ARG A 4 -18.96 7.84 -48.20
C ARG A 4 -19.76 7.07 -47.15
N VAL A 5 -19.82 7.63 -45.95
CA VAL A 5 -20.58 7.07 -44.83
C VAL A 5 -22.08 7.08 -45.16
N ASP A 6 -22.74 5.93 -44.99
CA ASP A 6 -24.21 5.84 -45.05
C ASP A 6 -24.80 6.15 -43.67
N VAL A 7 -25.19 7.41 -43.49
CA VAL A 7 -25.75 7.92 -42.23
C VAL A 7 -27.10 7.26 -41.88
N ALA A 8 -27.89 6.88 -42.88
CA ALA A 8 -29.18 6.23 -42.64
C ALA A 8 -28.99 4.81 -42.11
N ALA A 9 -28.00 4.08 -42.65
CA ALA A 9 -27.62 2.77 -42.14
C ALA A 9 -27.15 2.84 -40.68
N ILE A 10 -26.29 3.80 -40.33
CA ILE A 10 -25.81 3.96 -38.94
C ILE A 10 -26.96 4.30 -38.00
N ALA A 11 -27.86 5.21 -38.39
CA ALA A 11 -29.03 5.54 -37.59
C ALA A 11 -29.92 4.31 -37.33
N ALA A 12 -30.08 3.44 -38.34
CA ALA A 12 -30.81 2.18 -38.19
C ALA A 12 -30.10 1.21 -37.23
N THR A 13 -28.77 1.08 -37.33
CA THR A 13 -27.95 0.26 -36.41
C THR A 13 -28.09 0.73 -34.96
N VAL A 14 -28.03 2.04 -34.71
CA VAL A 14 -28.23 2.62 -33.36
C VAL A 14 -29.64 2.34 -32.85
N GLN A 15 -30.67 2.50 -33.70
CA GLN A 15 -32.03 2.16 -33.30
C GLN A 15 -32.18 0.68 -32.98
N GLU A 16 -31.63 -0.22 -33.79
CA GLU A 16 -31.65 -1.66 -33.53
C GLU A 16 -30.96 -1.99 -32.20
N PHE A 17 -29.82 -1.36 -31.90
CA PHE A 17 -29.07 -1.56 -30.66
C PHE A 17 -29.93 -1.29 -29.41
N TYR A 18 -30.71 -0.21 -29.42
CA TYR A 18 -31.58 0.14 -28.28
C TYR A 18 -32.87 -0.68 -28.21
N HIS A 19 -33.31 -1.34 -29.29
CA HIS A 19 -34.58 -2.09 -29.34
C HIS A 19 -34.42 -3.61 -29.36
N THR A 20 -33.21 -4.14 -29.58
CA THR A 20 -32.98 -5.60 -29.65
C THR A 20 -32.93 -6.23 -28.26
N ASP A 21 -33.67 -7.32 -28.03
CA ASP A 21 -33.61 -8.11 -26.77
C ASP A 21 -32.51 -9.19 -26.79
N ASN A 22 -31.86 -9.41 -27.94
CA ASN A 22 -30.82 -10.42 -28.09
C ASN A 22 -29.44 -9.87 -27.67
N LYS A 23 -28.86 -10.45 -26.61
CA LYS A 23 -27.55 -10.05 -26.07
C LYS A 23 -26.39 -10.21 -27.06
N GLU A 24 -26.37 -11.29 -27.85
CA GLU A 24 -25.31 -11.52 -28.85
C GLU A 24 -25.41 -10.53 -30.00
N ARG A 25 -26.63 -10.26 -30.48
CA ARG A 25 -26.86 -9.26 -31.53
C ARG A 25 -26.50 -7.85 -31.03
N ARG A 26 -26.86 -7.51 -29.79
CA ARG A 26 -26.48 -6.23 -29.18
C ARG A 26 -24.96 -6.06 -29.12
N LYS A 27 -24.21 -7.11 -28.80
CA LYS A 27 -22.74 -7.10 -28.82
C LYS A 27 -22.17 -6.87 -30.22
N GLN A 28 -22.72 -7.55 -31.24
CA GLN A 28 -22.29 -7.33 -32.63
C GLN A 28 -22.55 -5.89 -33.09
N LEU A 29 -23.72 -5.34 -32.76
CA LEU A 29 -24.07 -3.95 -33.08
C LEU A 29 -23.15 -2.96 -32.38
N ASP A 30 -22.78 -3.23 -31.12
CA ASP A 30 -21.80 -2.42 -30.37
C ASP A 30 -20.42 -2.41 -31.05
N GLU A 31 -19.94 -3.59 -31.47
CA GLU A 31 -18.67 -3.73 -32.22
C GLU A 31 -18.73 -2.92 -33.54
N GLU A 32 -19.85 -2.99 -34.28
CA GLU A 32 -20.04 -2.20 -35.50
C GLU A 32 -20.04 -0.69 -35.25
N LEU A 33 -20.72 -0.23 -34.19
CA LEU A 33 -20.80 1.18 -33.80
C LEU A 33 -19.46 1.70 -33.26
N CYS A 34 -18.67 0.88 -32.56
CA CYS A 34 -17.32 1.23 -32.14
C CYS A 34 -16.37 1.36 -33.33
N LEU A 35 -16.47 0.46 -34.31
CA LEU A 35 -15.65 0.50 -35.54
C LEU A 35 -15.94 1.73 -36.39
N PHE A 36 -17.17 2.26 -36.40
CA PHE A 36 -17.55 3.45 -37.16
C PHE A 36 -16.57 4.63 -36.96
N LYS A 37 -16.15 4.88 -35.70
CA LYS A 37 -15.31 6.03 -35.32
C LYS A 37 -13.92 6.01 -35.97
N ASN A 38 -13.39 4.82 -36.28
CA ASN A 38 -12.04 4.62 -36.81
C ASN A 38 -12.02 4.15 -38.28
N LYS A 39 -13.17 3.74 -38.83
CA LYS A 39 -13.27 3.13 -40.17
C LYS A 39 -13.23 4.14 -41.31
N TYR A 40 -13.58 5.40 -41.06
CA TYR A 40 -13.70 6.45 -42.08
C TYR A 40 -12.70 7.60 -41.83
N SER A 41 -12.55 8.48 -42.83
CA SER A 41 -11.75 9.71 -42.66
C SER A 41 -12.34 10.61 -41.56
N CYS A 42 -11.53 11.48 -40.97
CA CYS A 42 -11.99 12.38 -39.91
C CYS A 42 -13.15 13.26 -40.40
N ASP A 43 -12.97 13.89 -41.57
CA ASP A 43 -13.97 14.72 -42.25
C ASP A 43 -15.29 13.97 -42.47
N ASP A 44 -15.24 12.74 -43.00
CA ASP A 44 -16.44 11.94 -43.27
C ASP A 44 -17.14 11.52 -41.96
N THR A 45 -16.37 11.20 -40.93
CA THR A 45 -16.88 10.81 -39.61
C THR A 45 -17.59 11.98 -38.93
N ILE A 46 -16.96 13.16 -38.91
CA ILE A 46 -17.53 14.39 -38.36
C ILE A 46 -18.80 14.78 -39.10
N THR A 47 -18.76 14.77 -40.44
CA THR A 47 -19.94 15.07 -41.27
C THR A 47 -21.09 14.13 -40.95
N ALA A 48 -20.81 12.83 -40.79
CA ALA A 48 -21.80 11.84 -40.39
C ALA A 48 -22.37 12.13 -38.99
N CYS A 49 -21.53 12.45 -38.00
CA CYS A 49 -21.97 12.81 -36.65
C CYS A 49 -22.90 14.03 -36.66
N ILE A 50 -22.55 15.10 -37.39
CA ILE A 50 -23.38 16.30 -37.57
C ILE A 50 -24.75 15.93 -38.16
N LEU A 51 -24.77 15.08 -39.19
CA LEU A 51 -26.02 14.66 -39.84
C LEU A 51 -26.89 13.77 -38.94
N LEU A 52 -26.29 12.92 -38.09
CA LEU A 52 -27.02 12.09 -37.10
C LEU A 52 -27.73 12.93 -36.04
N MET A 53 -27.22 14.13 -35.74
CA MET A 53 -27.82 15.07 -34.79
C MET A 53 -28.97 15.90 -35.38
N GLY A 54 -29.29 15.75 -36.67
CA GLY A 54 -30.40 16.45 -37.30
C GLY A 54 -31.77 16.09 -36.70
N HIS A 55 -32.70 17.06 -36.66
CA HIS A 55 -34.04 16.91 -36.08
C HIS A 55 -34.90 15.76 -36.64
N ARG A 56 -34.53 15.18 -37.78
CA ARG A 56 -35.22 14.03 -38.39
C ARG A 56 -35.00 12.71 -37.63
N TYR A 57 -34.00 12.64 -36.76
CA TYR A 57 -33.64 11.44 -36.01
C TYR A 57 -34.09 11.53 -34.54
N PRO A 58 -34.41 10.38 -33.89
CA PRO A 58 -34.78 10.36 -32.49
C PRO A 58 -33.61 10.66 -31.54
N ALA A 59 -33.92 10.98 -30.28
CA ALA A 59 -32.95 11.46 -29.28
C ALA A 59 -31.78 10.50 -29.03
N ASN A 60 -31.99 9.17 -29.05
CA ASN A 60 -30.93 8.18 -28.89
C ASN A 60 -29.91 8.20 -30.05
N VAL A 61 -30.37 8.42 -31.28
CA VAL A 61 -29.49 8.57 -32.46
C VAL A 61 -28.74 9.90 -32.41
N GLN A 62 -29.42 10.98 -32.02
CA GLN A 62 -28.79 12.29 -31.84
C GLN A 62 -27.71 12.23 -30.74
N TYR A 63 -27.99 11.56 -29.61
CA TYR A 63 -27.03 11.36 -28.54
C TYR A 63 -25.81 10.55 -28.99
N PHE A 64 -26.01 9.47 -29.76
CA PHE A 64 -24.90 8.73 -30.35
C PHE A 64 -24.04 9.61 -31.28
N GLY A 65 -24.67 10.49 -32.06
CA GLY A 65 -23.98 11.48 -32.89
C GLY A 65 -23.12 12.43 -32.05
N ALA A 66 -23.65 12.96 -30.94
CA ALA A 66 -22.92 13.86 -30.04
C ALA A 66 -21.75 13.16 -29.33
N VAL A 67 -21.95 11.95 -28.80
CA VAL A 67 -20.89 11.15 -28.15
C VAL A 67 -19.79 10.78 -29.15
N SER A 68 -20.18 10.35 -30.36
CA SER A 68 -19.21 10.01 -31.40
C SER A 68 -18.42 11.23 -31.87
N LEU A 69 -19.05 12.41 -31.93
CA LEU A 69 -18.35 13.66 -32.22
C LEU A 69 -17.32 14.00 -31.14
N TYR A 70 -17.72 13.96 -29.87
CA TYR A 70 -16.82 14.16 -28.72
C TYR A 70 -15.62 13.22 -28.77
N GLU A 71 -15.83 11.93 -28.96
CA GLU A 71 -14.75 10.95 -29.03
C GLU A 71 -13.84 11.14 -30.25
N THR A 72 -14.40 11.55 -31.38
CA THR A 72 -13.62 11.84 -32.59
C THR A 72 -12.69 13.03 -32.33
N ILE A 73 -13.19 14.10 -31.73
CA ILE A 73 -12.38 15.26 -31.33
C ILE A 73 -11.30 14.83 -30.33
N ARG A 74 -11.64 13.99 -29.34
CA ARG A 74 -10.71 13.54 -28.30
C ARG A 74 -9.57 12.68 -28.83
N HIS A 75 -9.85 11.71 -29.70
CA HIS A 75 -8.85 10.73 -30.15
C HIS A 75 -8.14 11.13 -31.45
N ARG A 76 -8.78 11.93 -32.29
CA ARG A 76 -8.26 12.37 -33.61
C ARG A 76 -8.07 13.89 -33.66
N TYR A 77 -7.66 14.48 -32.55
CA TYR A 77 -7.53 15.93 -32.40
C TYR A 77 -6.54 16.54 -33.40
N GLU A 78 -5.42 15.86 -33.70
CA GLU A 78 -4.41 16.34 -34.64
C GLU A 78 -4.98 16.50 -36.06
N GLU A 79 -5.83 15.56 -36.49
CA GLU A 79 -6.53 15.64 -37.78
C GLU A 79 -7.59 16.77 -37.77
N CYS A 80 -8.29 16.96 -36.65
CA CYS A 80 -9.28 18.03 -36.50
C CYS A 80 -8.64 19.42 -36.56
N VAL A 81 -7.52 19.62 -35.85
CA VAL A 81 -6.85 20.91 -35.67
C VAL A 81 -5.99 21.29 -36.88
N SER A 82 -5.40 20.32 -37.57
CA SER A 82 -4.56 20.58 -38.77
C SER A 82 -5.38 21.03 -39.99
N ASN A 83 -6.67 20.69 -40.07
CA ASN A 83 -7.57 21.10 -41.15
C ASN A 83 -8.40 22.33 -40.75
N VAL A 84 -7.93 23.52 -41.14
CA VAL A 84 -8.57 24.81 -40.81
C VAL A 84 -10.06 24.87 -41.21
N ASN A 85 -10.42 24.32 -42.37
CA ASN A 85 -11.81 24.32 -42.82
C ASN A 85 -12.69 23.43 -41.95
N LEU A 86 -12.20 22.25 -41.58
CA LEU A 86 -12.92 21.32 -40.70
C LEU A 86 -13.08 21.91 -39.30
N MET A 87 -12.04 22.53 -38.77
CA MET A 87 -12.07 23.21 -37.46
C MET A 87 -13.12 24.33 -37.43
N GLU A 88 -13.19 25.19 -38.45
CA GLU A 88 -14.19 26.26 -38.51
C GLU A 88 -15.62 25.72 -38.66
N VAL A 89 -15.82 24.62 -39.41
CA VAL A 89 -17.11 23.93 -39.51
C VAL A 89 -17.52 23.36 -38.15
N LEU A 90 -16.62 22.66 -37.46
CA LEU A 90 -16.87 22.09 -36.13
C LEU A 90 -17.23 23.19 -35.12
N LYS A 91 -16.43 24.25 -35.07
CA LYS A 91 -16.62 25.39 -34.18
C LYS A 91 -17.95 26.08 -34.42
N SER A 92 -18.25 26.41 -35.69
CA SER A 92 -19.51 27.06 -36.06
C SER A 92 -20.72 26.19 -35.73
N PHE A 93 -20.65 24.90 -36.07
CA PHE A 93 -21.72 23.94 -35.78
C PHE A 93 -21.99 23.80 -34.27
N LEU A 94 -20.94 23.62 -33.45
CA LEU A 94 -21.09 23.44 -32.00
C LEU A 94 -21.70 24.69 -31.35
N ILE A 95 -21.21 25.88 -31.72
CA ILE A 95 -21.74 27.15 -31.21
C ILE A 95 -23.19 27.35 -31.67
N GLU A 96 -23.50 27.16 -32.95
CA GLU A 96 -24.86 27.35 -33.49
C GLU A 96 -25.85 26.35 -32.89
N SER A 97 -25.46 25.08 -32.77
CA SER A 97 -26.30 24.05 -32.15
C SER A 97 -26.60 24.41 -30.70
N LEU A 98 -25.59 24.75 -29.89
CA LEU A 98 -25.82 25.14 -28.50
C LEU A 98 -26.69 26.41 -28.39
N THR A 99 -26.43 27.43 -29.22
CA THR A 99 -27.18 28.70 -29.17
C THR A 99 -28.66 28.54 -29.52
N SER A 100 -28.97 27.67 -30.48
CA SER A 100 -30.33 27.52 -31.04
C SER A 100 -31.16 26.44 -30.36
N SER A 101 -30.55 25.34 -29.91
CA SER A 101 -31.27 24.16 -29.43
C SER A 101 -31.09 23.84 -27.95
N ALA A 102 -30.21 24.51 -27.20
CA ALA A 102 -29.94 24.16 -25.79
C ALA A 102 -31.20 24.15 -24.89
N HIS A 103 -32.18 25.00 -25.15
CA HIS A 103 -33.42 25.07 -24.35
C HIS A 103 -34.51 24.07 -24.78
N VAL A 104 -34.37 23.44 -25.95
CA VAL A 104 -35.39 22.57 -26.56
C VAL A 104 -34.93 21.11 -26.64
N GLN A 105 -33.62 20.89 -26.71
CA GLN A 105 -33.01 19.57 -26.86
C GLN A 105 -32.86 18.85 -25.50
N MET A 106 -32.72 17.53 -25.54
CA MET A 106 -32.50 16.70 -24.35
C MET A 106 -31.17 17.07 -23.68
N GLN A 107 -31.19 17.28 -22.36
CA GLN A 107 -30.04 17.77 -21.58
C GLN A 107 -28.76 16.94 -21.78
N SER A 108 -28.87 15.62 -21.90
CA SER A 108 -27.70 14.74 -22.11
C SER A 108 -26.97 15.03 -23.43
N ILE A 109 -27.70 15.49 -24.47
CA ILE A 109 -27.11 15.88 -25.74
C ILE A 109 -26.43 17.25 -25.59
N THR A 110 -27.12 18.21 -24.97
CA THR A 110 -26.55 19.54 -24.67
C THR A 110 -25.26 19.43 -23.88
N ASN A 111 -25.23 18.62 -22.82
CA ASN A 111 -24.02 18.38 -22.02
C ASN A 111 -22.88 17.83 -22.88
N LYS A 112 -23.15 16.84 -23.74
CA LYS A 112 -22.10 16.28 -24.62
C LYS A 112 -21.63 17.23 -25.70
N LEU A 113 -22.50 18.10 -26.22
CA LEU A 113 -22.09 19.16 -27.14
C LEU A 113 -21.24 20.23 -26.43
N SER A 114 -21.56 20.57 -25.18
CA SER A 114 -20.73 21.45 -24.35
C SER A 114 -19.35 20.84 -24.09
N SER A 115 -19.27 19.56 -23.70
CA SER A 115 -17.99 18.84 -23.53
C SER A 115 -17.20 18.77 -24.85
N ALA A 116 -17.87 18.58 -25.99
CA ALA A 116 -17.22 18.56 -27.31
C ALA A 116 -16.64 19.92 -27.69
N LEU A 117 -17.37 21.01 -27.43
CA LEU A 117 -16.87 22.38 -27.63
C LEU A 117 -15.73 22.72 -26.68
N ALA A 118 -15.81 22.28 -25.42
CA ALA A 118 -14.73 22.41 -24.45
C ALA A 118 -13.46 21.69 -24.91
N MET A 119 -13.56 20.41 -25.29
CA MET A 119 -12.45 19.62 -25.83
C MET A 119 -11.83 20.27 -27.08
N LEU A 120 -12.65 20.74 -28.02
CA LEU A 120 -12.16 21.44 -29.21
C LEU A 120 -11.42 22.73 -28.82
N SER A 121 -11.96 23.50 -27.87
CA SER A 121 -11.35 24.73 -27.38
C SER A 121 -9.97 24.47 -26.76
N LEU A 122 -9.86 23.42 -25.93
CA LEU A 122 -8.61 23.01 -25.29
C LEU A 122 -7.53 22.59 -26.30
N TYR A 123 -7.88 21.85 -27.35
CA TYR A 123 -6.93 21.45 -28.38
C TYR A 123 -6.52 22.58 -29.33
N CYS A 124 -7.36 23.61 -29.47
CA CYS A 124 -7.06 24.76 -30.31
C CYS A 124 -6.24 25.85 -29.58
N MET A 125 -6.22 25.86 -28.25
CA MET A 125 -5.43 26.82 -27.46
C MET A 125 -3.94 26.41 -27.39
N PRO A 126 -2.99 27.36 -27.49
CA PRO A 126 -3.17 28.78 -27.78
C PRO A 126 -3.09 29.15 -29.28
N ASP A 127 -2.70 28.21 -30.15
CA ASP A 127 -2.18 28.56 -31.48
C ASP A 127 -3.28 28.78 -32.53
N VAL A 128 -4.36 28.00 -32.48
CA VAL A 128 -5.41 27.99 -33.52
C VAL A 128 -6.63 28.80 -33.11
N TRP A 129 -7.05 28.70 -31.84
CA TRP A 129 -8.08 29.54 -31.25
C TRP A 129 -7.51 30.16 -29.97
N PRO A 130 -6.91 31.36 -30.05
CA PRO A 130 -6.14 31.93 -28.95
C PRO A 130 -6.97 32.29 -27.71
N ASP A 131 -8.21 32.74 -27.92
CA ASP A 131 -9.08 33.19 -26.83
C ASP A 131 -10.55 32.72 -27.01
N PRO A 132 -10.82 31.44 -26.70
CA PRO A 132 -12.17 30.90 -26.76
C PRO A 132 -13.09 31.53 -25.71
N VAL A 133 -12.59 31.86 -24.52
CA VAL A 133 -13.39 32.42 -23.43
C VAL A 133 -13.97 33.78 -23.81
N ALA A 134 -13.17 34.72 -24.32
CA ALA A 134 -13.67 36.03 -24.72
C ALA A 134 -14.62 35.94 -25.93
N THR A 135 -14.32 35.03 -26.87
CA THR A 135 -15.18 34.79 -28.03
C THR A 135 -16.57 34.33 -27.60
N LEU A 136 -16.65 33.29 -26.76
CA LEU A 136 -17.91 32.73 -26.27
C LEU A 136 -18.67 33.72 -25.38
N THR A 137 -17.95 34.48 -24.54
CA THR A 137 -18.55 35.52 -23.70
C THR A 137 -19.25 36.60 -24.54
N THR A 138 -18.68 36.97 -25.67
CA THR A 138 -19.27 37.94 -26.60
C THR A 138 -20.53 37.39 -27.27
N ILE A 139 -20.50 36.13 -27.70
CA ILE A 139 -21.61 35.48 -28.42
C ILE A 139 -22.80 35.24 -27.48
N TRP A 140 -22.54 34.78 -26.25
CA TRP A 140 -23.57 34.39 -25.28
C TRP A 140 -23.78 35.39 -24.16
N ALA A 141 -23.44 36.67 -24.36
CA ALA A 141 -23.67 37.73 -23.36
C ALA A 141 -25.14 37.82 -22.89
N ALA A 142 -26.09 37.49 -23.77
CA ALA A 142 -27.53 37.44 -23.46
C ALA A 142 -28.02 36.07 -22.95
N GLN A 143 -27.15 35.06 -22.89
CA GLN A 143 -27.44 33.69 -22.43
C GLN A 143 -26.41 33.25 -21.38
N PRO A 144 -26.32 33.94 -20.21
CA PRO A 144 -25.26 33.71 -19.23
C PRO A 144 -25.23 32.28 -18.67
N GLU A 145 -26.39 31.62 -18.57
CA GLU A 145 -26.47 30.23 -18.11
C GLU A 145 -25.77 29.25 -19.07
N LEU A 146 -25.98 29.39 -20.38
CA LEU A 146 -25.32 28.55 -21.39
C LEU A 146 -23.81 28.80 -21.39
N LEU A 147 -23.42 30.08 -21.32
CA LEU A 147 -22.02 30.48 -21.22
C LEU A 147 -21.33 29.80 -20.04
N LEU A 148 -21.89 29.93 -18.84
CA LEU A 148 -21.30 29.35 -17.62
C LEU A 148 -21.15 27.84 -17.68
N ARG A 149 -22.12 27.11 -18.23
CA ARG A 149 -22.02 25.66 -18.42
C ARG A 149 -20.85 25.27 -19.33
N VAL A 150 -20.68 25.95 -20.47
CA VAL A 150 -19.57 25.65 -21.38
C VAL A 150 -18.23 26.02 -20.75
N LEU A 151 -18.16 27.13 -20.01
CA LEU A 151 -16.96 27.53 -19.28
C LEU A 151 -16.59 26.52 -18.18
N ALA A 152 -17.57 25.93 -17.49
CA ALA A 152 -17.34 24.86 -16.52
C ALA A 152 -16.76 23.60 -17.18
N GLU A 153 -17.32 23.20 -18.33
CA GLU A 153 -16.85 22.05 -19.12
C GLU A 153 -15.41 22.22 -19.64
N ILE A 154 -14.99 23.45 -19.99
CA ILE A 154 -13.59 23.73 -20.38
C ILE A 154 -12.62 23.34 -19.26
N ALA A 155 -12.93 23.67 -18.01
CA ALA A 155 -12.09 23.30 -16.88
C ALA A 155 -12.17 21.78 -16.59
N ALA A 156 -13.38 21.19 -16.62
CA ALA A 156 -13.60 19.77 -16.33
C ALA A 156 -12.84 18.85 -17.31
N GLU A 157 -12.87 19.18 -18.61
CA GLU A 157 -12.28 18.36 -19.67
C GLU A 157 -10.74 18.42 -19.72
N PHE A 158 -10.09 19.34 -19.00
CA PHE A 158 -8.62 19.40 -18.92
C PHE A 158 -7.99 18.09 -18.39
N SER A 159 -8.71 17.35 -17.56
CA SER A 159 -8.26 16.04 -17.06
C SER A 159 -8.23 14.97 -18.16
N ASN A 160 -9.10 15.10 -19.18
CA ASN A 160 -9.38 14.10 -20.21
C ASN A 160 -8.56 14.27 -21.51
N ILE A 161 -7.78 15.34 -21.63
CA ILE A 161 -6.96 15.63 -22.81
C ILE A 161 -5.79 14.65 -22.95
N HIS A 162 -5.51 14.27 -24.20
CA HIS A 162 -4.34 13.50 -24.58
C HIS A 162 -3.39 14.37 -25.38
N MET A 163 -2.25 14.77 -24.79
CA MET A 163 -1.19 15.50 -25.46
C MET A 163 0.14 15.36 -24.68
N PRO A 164 1.31 15.61 -25.30
CA PRO A 164 2.59 15.61 -24.61
C PRO A 164 2.62 16.54 -23.39
N LEU A 165 3.36 16.16 -22.34
CA LEU A 165 3.42 16.90 -21.06
C LEU A 165 3.82 18.36 -21.21
N THR A 166 4.73 18.66 -22.14
CA THR A 166 5.19 20.03 -22.43
C THR A 166 4.08 20.91 -23.00
N GLN A 167 3.24 20.35 -23.88
CA GLN A 167 2.08 21.06 -24.45
C GLN A 167 0.98 21.21 -23.39
N ARG A 168 0.72 20.15 -22.63
CA ARG A 168 -0.26 20.17 -21.52
C ARG A 168 0.07 21.24 -20.48
N SER A 169 1.35 21.41 -20.16
CA SER A 169 1.81 22.45 -19.22
C SER A 169 1.59 23.86 -19.77
N LYS A 170 1.84 24.10 -21.06
CA LYS A 170 1.56 25.39 -21.70
C LYS A 170 0.06 25.71 -21.71
N LEU A 171 -0.77 24.75 -22.10
CA LEU A 171 -2.23 24.89 -22.09
C LEU A 171 -2.75 25.26 -20.69
N LYS A 172 -2.27 24.56 -19.66
CA LYS A 172 -2.58 24.88 -18.26
C LYS A 172 -2.21 26.33 -17.91
N THR A 173 -1.04 26.82 -18.33
CA THR A 173 -0.63 28.21 -18.09
C THR A 173 -1.57 29.21 -18.76
N GLU A 174 -2.01 28.95 -20.00
CA GLU A 174 -2.96 29.83 -20.69
C GLU A 174 -4.34 29.82 -20.03
N LEU A 175 -4.86 28.66 -19.63
CA LEU A 175 -6.11 28.56 -18.88
C LEU A 175 -6.05 29.40 -17.59
N HIS A 176 -4.95 29.33 -16.84
CA HIS A 176 -4.80 30.12 -15.62
C HIS A 176 -4.80 31.63 -15.86
N LYS A 177 -4.37 32.12 -17.04
CA LYS A 177 -4.50 33.54 -17.39
C LYS A 177 -5.95 33.94 -17.61
N THR A 178 -6.77 33.04 -18.15
CA THR A 178 -8.20 33.32 -18.39
C THR A 178 -9.05 33.33 -17.11
N SER A 179 -8.54 32.78 -16.00
CA SER A 179 -9.26 32.72 -14.71
C SER A 179 -9.77 34.08 -14.22
N GLU A 180 -9.04 35.18 -14.44
CA GLU A 180 -9.48 36.53 -14.03
C GLU A 180 -10.77 36.96 -14.74
N ASP A 181 -10.93 36.60 -16.01
CA ASP A 181 -12.11 36.94 -16.79
C ASP A 181 -13.30 36.07 -16.39
N ILE A 182 -13.05 34.77 -16.11
CA ILE A 182 -14.06 33.86 -15.57
C ILE A 182 -14.59 34.36 -14.22
N ILE A 183 -13.69 34.75 -13.32
CA ILE A 183 -14.01 35.35 -12.01
C ILE A 183 -14.91 36.58 -12.18
N ARG A 184 -14.59 37.48 -13.12
CA ARG A 184 -15.38 38.68 -13.40
C ARG A 184 -16.77 38.37 -13.96
N ILE A 185 -16.89 37.37 -14.84
CA ILE A 185 -18.17 36.91 -15.38
C ILE A 185 -19.06 36.38 -14.25
N ILE A 186 -18.53 35.46 -13.44
CA ILE A 186 -19.25 34.84 -12.32
C ILE A 186 -19.70 35.89 -11.31
N PHE A 187 -18.80 36.81 -10.92
CA PHE A 187 -19.13 37.87 -9.97
C PHE A 187 -20.26 38.77 -10.47
N THR A 188 -20.28 39.06 -11.77
CA THR A 188 -21.32 39.87 -12.42
C THR A 188 -22.67 39.16 -12.41
N VAL A 189 -22.68 37.86 -12.78
CA VAL A 189 -23.90 37.03 -12.82
C VAL A 189 -24.48 36.83 -11.42
N MET A 190 -23.63 36.53 -10.43
CA MET A 190 -24.07 36.27 -9.05
C MET A 190 -24.66 37.51 -8.36
N ARG A 191 -24.27 38.72 -8.78
CA ARG A 191 -24.78 39.98 -8.23
C ARG A 191 -25.98 40.55 -8.99
N ALA A 192 -26.37 39.95 -10.10
CA ALA A 192 -27.54 40.40 -10.85
C ALA A 192 -28.83 40.00 -10.09
N GLU A 193 -29.65 40.99 -9.75
CA GLU A 193 -30.93 40.77 -9.04
C GLU A 193 -31.89 39.90 -9.85
N GLU A 194 -31.84 39.98 -11.18
CA GLU A 194 -32.69 39.23 -12.12
C GLU A 194 -32.16 37.83 -12.46
N ALA A 195 -31.01 37.40 -11.93
CA ALA A 195 -30.45 36.08 -12.23
C ALA A 195 -31.32 34.96 -11.66
N SER A 196 -31.72 34.03 -12.54
CA SER A 196 -32.54 32.88 -12.15
C SER A 196 -31.76 31.89 -11.26
N PRO A 197 -32.45 31.04 -10.47
CA PRO A 197 -31.79 30.00 -9.67
C PRO A 197 -30.91 29.06 -10.50
N SER A 198 -31.35 28.65 -11.70
CA SER A 198 -30.56 27.80 -12.60
C SER A 198 -29.29 28.50 -13.11
N THR A 199 -29.36 29.80 -13.34
CA THR A 199 -28.19 30.61 -13.75
C THR A 199 -27.19 30.75 -12.60
N ARG A 200 -27.66 30.93 -11.35
CA ARG A 200 -26.79 30.94 -10.17
C ARG A 200 -26.13 29.59 -9.95
N GLN A 201 -26.89 28.50 -10.09
CA GLN A 201 -26.35 27.14 -9.98
C GLN A 201 -25.24 26.87 -11.01
N ALA A 202 -25.46 27.27 -12.27
CA ALA A 202 -24.43 27.16 -13.30
C ALA A 202 -23.15 27.97 -12.96
N ALA A 203 -23.30 29.08 -12.22
CA ALA A 203 -22.16 29.86 -11.75
C ALA A 203 -21.40 29.14 -10.62
N VAL A 204 -22.11 28.48 -9.69
CA VAL A 204 -21.52 27.64 -8.63
C VAL A 204 -20.74 26.49 -9.24
N GLU A 205 -21.36 25.71 -10.13
CA GLU A 205 -20.71 24.59 -10.85
C GLU A 205 -19.47 25.06 -11.62
N CYS A 206 -19.52 26.25 -12.23
CA CYS A 206 -18.36 26.84 -12.89
C CYS A 206 -17.21 27.10 -11.90
N VAL A 207 -17.48 27.70 -10.74
CA VAL A 207 -16.44 27.87 -9.69
C VAL A 207 -15.87 26.52 -9.26
N GLU A 208 -16.73 25.51 -9.03
CA GLU A 208 -16.29 24.18 -8.63
C GLU A 208 -15.28 23.57 -9.62
N GLN A 209 -15.57 23.61 -10.93
CA GLN A 209 -14.68 23.02 -11.93
C GLN A 209 -13.37 23.80 -12.08
N TRP A 210 -13.42 25.13 -12.00
CA TRP A 210 -12.21 25.95 -12.16
C TRP A 210 -11.28 25.89 -10.94
N VAL A 211 -11.81 25.76 -9.72
CA VAL A 211 -10.99 25.58 -8.51
C VAL A 211 -10.39 24.16 -8.45
N LYS A 212 -11.07 23.15 -9.01
CA LYS A 212 -10.51 21.79 -9.20
C LYS A 212 -9.35 21.73 -10.20
N LEU A 213 -9.18 22.73 -11.05
CA LEU A 213 -8.14 22.72 -12.09
C LEU A 213 -6.73 22.63 -11.45
N PRO A 214 -5.85 21.72 -11.89
CA PRO A 214 -4.55 21.55 -11.24
C PRO A 214 -3.72 22.84 -11.22
N GLY A 215 -3.27 23.25 -10.04
CA GLY A 215 -2.51 24.49 -9.83
C GLY A 215 -3.33 25.78 -9.96
N ALA A 216 -4.66 25.70 -9.77
CA ALA A 216 -5.50 26.89 -9.62
C ALA A 216 -5.03 27.69 -8.40
N GLY A 217 -4.57 28.93 -8.64
CA GLY A 217 -4.17 29.83 -7.58
C GLY A 217 -5.38 30.20 -6.73
N LEU A 218 -5.49 29.70 -5.50
CA LEU A 218 -6.72 29.83 -4.71
C LEU A 218 -6.97 31.27 -4.26
N HIS A 219 -5.90 32.04 -4.07
CA HIS A 219 -5.96 33.44 -3.62
C HIS A 219 -6.79 34.36 -4.54
N GLN A 220 -6.74 34.16 -5.86
CA GLN A 220 -7.54 34.95 -6.81
C GLN A 220 -9.04 34.63 -6.75
N TRP A 221 -9.40 33.41 -6.33
CA TRP A 221 -10.80 32.95 -6.27
C TRP A 221 -11.50 33.35 -4.96
N THR A 222 -10.76 33.70 -3.91
CA THR A 222 -11.28 34.09 -2.58
C THR A 222 -12.47 35.06 -2.62
N PRO A 223 -12.47 36.18 -3.39
CA PRO A 223 -13.58 37.11 -3.40
C PRO A 223 -14.89 36.52 -3.95
N VAL A 224 -14.79 35.60 -4.91
CA VAL A 224 -15.96 34.92 -5.50
C VAL A 224 -16.47 33.82 -4.58
N LEU A 225 -15.58 33.09 -3.91
CA LEU A 225 -15.95 32.04 -2.96
C LEU A 225 -16.89 32.57 -1.86
N SER A 226 -16.62 33.76 -1.31
CA SER A 226 -17.51 34.38 -0.31
C SER A 226 -18.94 34.60 -0.83
N VAL A 227 -19.08 35.02 -2.09
CA VAL A 227 -20.40 35.21 -2.72
C VAL A 227 -21.09 33.88 -2.98
N VAL A 228 -20.33 32.86 -3.40
CA VAL A 228 -20.84 31.51 -3.67
C VAL A 228 -21.31 30.83 -2.40
N PHE A 229 -20.52 30.81 -1.32
CA PHE A 229 -20.91 30.26 -0.02
C PHE A 229 -22.15 30.95 0.55
N GLY A 230 -22.32 32.25 0.31
CA GLY A 230 -23.55 32.96 0.67
C GLY A 230 -24.77 32.55 -0.16
N ALA A 231 -24.58 32.17 -1.43
CA ALA A 231 -25.66 31.76 -2.32
C ALA A 231 -26.12 30.31 -2.12
N VAL A 232 -25.22 29.43 -1.65
CA VAL A 232 -25.49 28.01 -1.39
C VAL A 232 -25.69 27.70 0.10
N SER A 233 -25.93 28.71 0.94
CA SER A 233 -25.99 28.51 2.39
C SER A 233 -27.09 27.57 2.88
N GLU A 234 -28.07 27.26 2.03
CA GLU A 234 -29.17 26.32 2.33
C GLU A 234 -29.09 25.03 1.47
N ASP A 235 -28.03 24.87 0.67
CA ASP A 235 -27.83 23.71 -0.21
C ASP A 235 -26.67 22.84 0.29
N SER A 236 -27.01 21.82 1.08
CA SER A 236 -26.07 20.90 1.72
C SER A 236 -25.20 20.14 0.70
N ALA A 237 -25.73 19.81 -0.49
CA ALA A 237 -24.97 19.13 -1.53
C ALA A 237 -23.91 20.05 -2.17
N ALA A 238 -24.27 21.30 -2.49
CA ALA A 238 -23.33 22.27 -3.02
C ALA A 238 -22.25 22.67 -1.98
N LEU A 239 -22.63 22.83 -0.71
CA LEU A 239 -21.68 23.06 0.38
C LEU A 239 -20.69 21.91 0.52
N THR A 240 -21.18 20.68 0.53
CA THR A 240 -20.35 19.46 0.57
C THR A 240 -19.31 19.46 -0.55
N ASN A 241 -19.73 19.71 -1.80
CA ASN A 241 -18.82 19.73 -2.95
C ASN A 241 -17.75 20.81 -2.81
N LEU A 242 -18.13 22.05 -2.47
CA LEU A 242 -17.19 23.15 -2.33
C LEU A 242 -16.17 22.92 -1.21
N LEU A 243 -16.59 22.43 -0.05
CA LEU A 243 -15.68 22.13 1.05
C LEU A 243 -14.67 21.05 0.68
N ASN A 244 -15.11 19.98 0.00
CA ASN A 244 -14.22 18.93 -0.48
C ASN A 244 -13.21 19.43 -1.51
N ILE A 245 -13.65 20.29 -2.44
CA ILE A 245 -12.78 20.90 -3.46
C ILE A 245 -11.69 21.75 -2.81
N LEU A 246 -12.06 22.55 -1.82
CA LEU A 246 -11.13 23.42 -1.12
C LEU A 246 -10.15 22.61 -0.26
N ALA A 247 -10.64 21.57 0.43
CA ALA A 247 -9.79 20.69 1.22
C ALA A 247 -8.74 19.95 0.36
N ALA A 248 -9.08 19.61 -0.88
CA ALA A 248 -8.17 18.98 -1.84
C ALA A 248 -7.18 19.96 -2.52
N ASN A 249 -7.30 21.27 -2.28
CA ASN A 249 -6.44 22.27 -2.90
C ASN A 249 -5.18 22.53 -2.05
N ASP A 250 -4.01 22.24 -2.62
CA ASP A 250 -2.71 22.37 -1.94
C ASP A 250 -2.40 23.78 -1.41
N GLU A 251 -3.00 24.83 -2.00
CA GLU A 251 -2.78 26.22 -1.57
C GLU A 251 -3.64 26.64 -0.38
N LEU A 252 -4.65 25.85 0.04
CA LEU A 252 -5.57 26.23 1.13
C LEU A 252 -4.82 26.67 2.39
N THR A 253 -3.86 25.85 2.83
CA THR A 253 -3.08 26.10 4.05
C THR A 253 -2.13 27.30 3.96
N SER A 254 -1.89 27.81 2.74
CA SER A 254 -1.06 29.00 2.51
C SER A 254 -1.82 30.32 2.68
N ILE A 255 -3.16 30.27 2.73
CA ILE A 255 -4.04 31.46 2.79
C ILE A 255 -4.75 31.50 4.16
N ASP A 256 -4.04 31.97 5.18
CA ASP A 256 -4.49 32.01 6.57
C ASP A 256 -5.90 32.61 6.77
N GLN A 257 -6.18 33.75 6.11
CA GLN A 257 -7.48 34.43 6.24
C GLN A 257 -8.62 33.60 5.65
N LEU A 258 -8.40 32.92 4.53
CA LEU A 258 -9.44 32.09 3.90
C LEU A 258 -9.80 30.90 4.79
N VAL A 259 -8.79 30.23 5.37
CA VAL A 259 -9.00 29.15 6.34
C VAL A 259 -9.82 29.65 7.53
N TYR A 260 -9.46 30.83 8.07
CA TYR A 260 -10.19 31.44 9.17
C TYR A 260 -11.66 31.72 8.81
N ASP A 261 -11.90 32.36 7.66
CA ASP A 261 -13.25 32.73 7.20
C ASP A 261 -14.12 31.48 6.94
N ILE A 262 -13.57 30.43 6.34
CA ILE A 262 -14.27 29.17 6.09
C ILE A 262 -14.58 28.47 7.41
N CYS A 263 -13.61 28.34 8.32
CA CYS A 263 -13.83 27.68 9.60
C CYS A 263 -14.84 28.46 10.46
N GLN A 264 -14.81 29.80 10.40
CA GLN A 264 -15.81 30.63 11.07
C GLN A 264 -17.21 30.45 10.44
N TYR A 265 -17.30 30.37 9.11
CA TYR A 265 -18.55 30.06 8.42
C TYR A 265 -19.08 28.68 8.82
N ILE A 266 -18.21 27.68 8.94
CA ILE A 266 -18.55 26.34 9.42
C ILE A 266 -19.14 26.39 10.83
N THR A 267 -18.46 27.04 11.78
CA THR A 267 -18.91 27.06 13.19
C THR A 267 -20.15 27.91 13.43
N THR A 268 -20.53 28.77 12.49
CA THR A 268 -21.67 29.69 12.64
C THR A 268 -22.88 29.32 11.80
N VAL A 269 -22.69 29.04 10.51
CA VAL A 269 -23.77 28.75 9.54
C VAL A 269 -23.94 27.25 9.38
N VAL A 270 -22.89 26.53 8.97
CA VAL A 270 -22.99 25.09 8.68
C VAL A 270 -23.32 24.27 9.93
N ALA A 271 -22.81 24.67 11.10
CA ALA A 271 -23.14 24.05 12.38
C ALA A 271 -24.65 24.07 12.69
N GLN A 272 -25.36 25.13 12.29
CA GLN A 272 -26.82 25.22 12.48
C GLN A 272 -27.57 24.28 11.53
N ILE A 273 -27.09 24.15 10.30
CA ILE A 273 -27.63 23.22 9.30
C ILE A 273 -27.45 21.79 9.80
N ILE A 274 -26.23 21.41 10.16
CA ILE A 274 -25.92 20.09 10.73
C ILE A 274 -26.80 19.81 11.94
N ALA A 275 -26.92 20.74 12.89
CA ALA A 275 -27.76 20.53 14.07
C ALA A 275 -29.26 20.34 13.74
N THR A 276 -29.76 21.01 12.70
CA THR A 276 -31.16 20.90 12.26
C THR A 276 -31.38 19.57 11.54
N GLU A 277 -30.53 19.24 10.57
CA GLU A 277 -30.67 18.01 9.78
C GLU A 277 -30.44 16.76 10.64
N LEU A 278 -29.50 16.80 11.60
CA LEU A 278 -29.30 15.71 12.57
C LEU A 278 -30.50 15.52 13.50
N ALA A 279 -31.23 16.58 13.83
CA ALA A 279 -32.44 16.47 14.64
C ALA A 279 -33.62 15.88 13.85
N GLU A 280 -33.60 15.99 12.52
CA GLU A 280 -34.64 15.46 11.63
C GLU A 280 -34.37 13.99 11.25
N ASP A 281 -33.18 13.69 10.72
CA ASP A 281 -32.77 12.36 10.30
C ASP A 281 -31.24 12.20 10.34
N VAL A 282 -30.76 11.51 11.39
CA VAL A 282 -29.33 11.22 11.60
C VAL A 282 -28.76 10.30 10.50
N GLN A 283 -29.61 9.56 9.78
CA GLN A 283 -29.19 8.61 8.74
C GLN A 283 -29.19 9.22 7.32
N SER A 284 -29.55 10.49 7.17
CA SER A 284 -29.60 11.12 5.86
C SER A 284 -28.21 11.21 5.21
N ASP A 285 -28.07 10.62 4.01
CA ASP A 285 -26.83 10.61 3.21
C ASP A 285 -26.27 12.03 2.97
N GLU A 286 -27.15 13.03 2.86
CA GLU A 286 -26.77 14.43 2.66
C GLU A 286 -26.03 14.99 3.88
N VAL A 287 -26.53 14.71 5.09
CA VAL A 287 -25.93 15.17 6.35
C VAL A 287 -24.60 14.48 6.60
N VAL A 288 -24.54 13.16 6.38
CA VAL A 288 -23.32 12.37 6.51
C VAL A 288 -22.24 12.93 5.58
N SER A 289 -22.60 13.23 4.32
CA SER A 289 -21.68 13.81 3.33
C SER A 289 -21.21 15.20 3.73
N LEU A 290 -22.11 16.05 4.24
CA LEU A 290 -21.78 17.39 4.71
C LEU A 290 -20.84 17.36 5.92
N VAL A 291 -21.15 16.55 6.93
CA VAL A 291 -20.28 16.36 8.11
C VAL A 291 -18.91 15.87 7.69
N SER A 292 -18.84 14.88 6.79
CA SER A 292 -17.57 14.36 6.27
C SER A 292 -16.74 15.44 5.57
N ALA A 293 -17.36 16.28 4.74
CA ALA A 293 -16.67 17.38 4.06
C ALA A 293 -16.18 18.45 5.05
N VAL A 294 -16.96 18.76 6.09
CA VAL A 294 -16.57 19.66 7.18
C VAL A 294 -15.39 19.11 7.97
N CYS A 295 -15.38 17.81 8.29
CA CYS A 295 -14.25 17.17 8.96
C CYS A 295 -12.98 17.22 8.09
N THR A 296 -13.12 16.93 6.80
CA THR A 296 -12.00 16.91 5.83
C THR A 296 -11.33 18.28 5.71
N ILE A 297 -12.11 19.36 5.56
CA ILE A 297 -11.55 20.71 5.46
C ILE A 297 -10.98 21.20 6.79
N ALA A 298 -11.59 20.83 7.92
CA ALA A 298 -11.07 21.18 9.24
C ALA A 298 -9.73 20.47 9.52
N GLU A 299 -9.61 19.20 9.14
CA GLU A 299 -8.37 18.42 9.23
C GLU A 299 -7.25 19.06 8.41
N ALA A 300 -7.52 19.38 7.13
CA ALA A 300 -6.57 20.08 6.26
C ALA A 300 -6.14 21.45 6.85
N SER A 301 -7.03 22.08 7.62
CA SER A 301 -6.83 23.40 8.21
C SER A 301 -6.08 23.40 9.56
N VAL A 302 -5.84 22.23 10.19
CA VAL A 302 -5.20 22.11 11.51
C VAL A 302 -3.89 22.92 11.65
N PRO A 303 -2.93 22.89 10.70
CA PRO A 303 -1.67 23.64 10.84
C PRO A 303 -1.89 25.15 10.97
N THR A 304 -2.86 25.68 10.22
CA THR A 304 -3.20 27.10 10.18
C THR A 304 -4.04 27.48 11.40
N LEU A 305 -5.02 26.66 11.78
CA LEU A 305 -5.81 26.83 13.00
C LEU A 305 -4.94 26.89 14.25
N LEU A 306 -3.92 26.03 14.37
CA LEU A 306 -2.97 26.06 15.48
C LEU A 306 -2.08 27.30 15.50
N ARG A 307 -1.80 27.91 14.34
CA ARG A 307 -1.07 29.17 14.27
C ARG A 307 -1.91 30.31 14.85
N HIS A 308 -3.19 30.35 14.52
CA HIS A 308 -4.16 31.31 15.07
C HIS A 308 -4.50 31.03 16.55
N ALA A 309 -4.60 29.77 16.95
CA ALA A 309 -4.94 29.38 18.32
C ALA A 309 -3.94 29.89 19.36
N LYS A 310 -2.69 30.16 18.94
CA LYS A 310 -1.66 30.78 19.80
C LYS A 310 -2.02 32.19 20.25
N THR A 311 -2.80 32.93 19.47
CA THR A 311 -3.29 34.26 19.84
C THR A 311 -4.71 34.19 20.40
N SER A 312 -5.60 33.38 19.81
CA SER A 312 -6.94 33.13 20.31
C SER A 312 -7.40 31.71 20.00
N PRO A 313 -7.61 30.84 21.00
CA PRO A 313 -8.06 29.46 20.76
C PRO A 313 -9.56 29.36 20.45
N THR A 314 -10.31 30.46 20.43
CA THR A 314 -11.78 30.48 20.32
C THR A 314 -12.31 29.68 19.14
N LEU A 315 -11.85 29.97 17.93
CA LEU A 315 -12.32 29.28 16.72
C LEU A 315 -12.01 27.78 16.73
N LEU A 316 -10.84 27.40 17.26
CA LEU A 316 -10.46 25.99 17.41
C LEU A 316 -11.36 25.30 18.45
N CYS A 317 -11.66 25.96 19.56
CA CYS A 317 -12.59 25.46 20.57
C CYS A 317 -14.02 25.31 20.01
N ASP A 318 -14.49 26.25 19.19
CA ASP A 318 -15.81 26.18 18.57
C ASP A 318 -15.91 24.98 17.61
N LEU A 319 -14.85 24.71 16.82
CA LEU A 319 -14.75 23.50 15.99
C LEU A 319 -14.71 22.23 16.83
N CYS A 320 -13.89 22.17 17.89
CA CYS A 320 -13.84 21.03 18.80
C CYS A 320 -15.20 20.79 19.48
N SER A 321 -15.94 21.85 19.81
CA SER A 321 -17.28 21.78 20.39
C SER A 321 -18.29 21.22 19.39
N LEU A 322 -18.27 21.69 18.13
CA LEU A 322 -19.11 21.14 17.07
C LEU A 322 -18.82 19.64 16.89
N PHE A 323 -17.55 19.26 16.78
CA PHE A 323 -17.17 17.86 16.58
C PHE A 323 -17.46 16.97 17.77
N ALA A 324 -17.26 17.44 19.01
CA ALA A 324 -17.67 16.71 20.19
C ALA A 324 -19.20 16.47 20.21
N SER A 325 -19.99 17.46 19.78
CA SER A 325 -21.45 17.33 19.65
C SER A 325 -21.85 16.31 18.58
N ILE A 326 -21.11 16.21 17.47
CA ILE A 326 -21.36 15.20 16.42
C ILE A 326 -21.00 13.80 16.93
N CYS A 327 -19.87 13.65 17.63
CA CYS A 327 -19.50 12.40 18.29
C CYS A 327 -20.59 11.93 19.28
N SER A 328 -21.25 12.87 19.97
CA SER A 328 -22.30 12.59 20.95
C SER A 328 -23.71 12.62 20.39
N CYS A 329 -23.90 12.44 19.08
CA CYS A 329 -25.23 12.32 18.49
C CYS A 329 -26.03 11.16 19.12
N ASP A 330 -27.36 11.22 19.06
CA ASP A 330 -28.20 10.15 19.57
C ASP A 330 -28.15 8.91 18.66
N GLY A 331 -28.25 7.72 19.25
CA GLY A 331 -28.21 6.44 18.55
C GLY A 331 -26.93 5.64 18.78
N ALA A 332 -26.99 4.32 18.56
CA ALA A 332 -25.83 3.44 18.57
C ALA A 332 -25.10 3.49 17.23
N TYR A 333 -23.80 3.81 17.23
CA TYR A 333 -22.94 3.61 16.06
C TYR A 333 -22.70 2.12 15.83
N PRO A 334 -22.63 1.59 14.59
CA PRO A 334 -22.98 2.17 13.29
C PRO A 334 -24.45 1.93 12.90
N VAL A 335 -25.29 1.48 13.84
CA VAL A 335 -26.59 0.89 13.53
C VAL A 335 -27.66 1.95 13.35
N ASP A 336 -27.75 2.84 14.32
CA ASP A 336 -28.71 3.94 14.32
C ASP A 336 -28.12 5.17 13.60
N GLU A 337 -26.80 5.27 13.50
CA GLU A 337 -26.09 6.42 12.91
C GLU A 337 -24.67 6.07 12.44
N MET A 338 -24.15 6.84 11.46
CA MET A 338 -22.83 6.64 10.84
C MET A 338 -21.90 7.86 10.94
N ILE A 339 -22.19 8.80 11.85
CA ILE A 339 -21.57 10.12 11.88
C ILE A 339 -20.61 10.33 13.05
N SER A 340 -20.79 9.60 14.15
CA SER A 340 -20.05 9.87 15.39
C SER A 340 -18.54 9.65 15.28
N ASP A 341 -18.10 8.81 14.34
CA ASP A 341 -16.68 8.52 14.05
C ASP A 341 -16.05 9.51 13.04
N LEU A 342 -16.86 10.24 12.27
CA LEU A 342 -16.36 11.15 11.21
C LEU A 342 -15.36 12.21 11.71
N PRO A 343 -15.48 12.77 12.94
CA PRO A 343 -14.49 13.73 13.44
C PRO A 343 -13.15 13.13 13.89
N ALA A 344 -12.98 11.80 13.92
CA ALA A 344 -11.76 11.17 14.42
C ALA A 344 -10.47 11.62 13.70
N PRO A 345 -10.41 11.72 12.36
CA PRO A 345 -9.21 12.21 11.64
C PRO A 345 -8.77 13.61 12.07
N PHE A 346 -9.73 14.51 12.32
CA PHE A 346 -9.44 15.85 12.82
C PHE A 346 -8.77 15.81 14.20
N PHE A 347 -9.32 15.05 15.16
CA PHE A 347 -8.72 14.93 16.49
C PHE A 347 -7.35 14.25 16.45
N MET A 348 -7.16 13.25 15.58
CA MET A 348 -5.85 12.63 15.39
C MET A 348 -4.82 13.62 14.84
N SER A 349 -5.15 14.35 13.77
CA SER A 349 -4.29 15.37 13.17
C SER A 349 -3.96 16.49 14.18
N LEU A 350 -4.96 16.97 14.94
CA LEU A 350 -4.77 17.98 15.97
C LEU A 350 -3.80 17.51 17.06
N ARG A 351 -3.95 16.27 17.54
CA ARG A 351 -3.05 15.66 18.54
C ARG A 351 -1.63 15.57 18.02
N GLU A 352 -1.43 15.09 16.79
CA GLU A 352 -0.10 14.95 16.18
C GLU A 352 0.62 16.30 16.09
N HIS A 353 -0.07 17.35 15.63
CA HIS A 353 0.52 18.68 15.52
C HIS A 353 0.79 19.33 16.88
N LEU A 354 -0.06 19.08 17.89
CA LEU A 354 0.21 19.50 19.28
C LEU A 354 1.44 18.78 19.85
N GLY A 355 1.58 17.47 19.61
CA GLY A 355 2.68 16.65 20.09
C GLY A 355 4.02 16.95 19.41
N ALA A 356 4.05 17.06 18.07
CA ALA A 356 5.26 17.35 17.31
C ALA A 356 5.90 18.69 17.68
N ALA A 357 5.07 19.67 18.06
CA ALA A 357 5.53 21.01 18.42
C ALA A 357 5.92 21.16 19.91
N ALA A 358 5.72 20.12 20.74
CA ALA A 358 6.13 20.08 22.15
C ALA A 358 7.64 19.82 22.35
N THR A 359 8.37 19.45 21.30
CA THR A 359 9.82 19.18 21.33
C THR A 359 10.70 20.42 21.04
N GLY A 360 10.11 21.61 20.89
CA GLY A 360 10.80 22.85 20.52
C GLY A 360 10.56 24.04 21.47
N SER A 361 11.25 25.16 21.24
CA SER A 361 11.26 26.39 22.07
C SER A 361 9.92 27.17 22.15
N LYS A 362 8.80 26.62 21.65
CA LYS A 362 7.45 27.23 21.63
C LYS A 362 6.46 26.53 22.57
N GLN A 363 6.97 25.87 23.61
CA GLN A 363 6.23 24.97 24.50
C GLN A 363 5.06 25.65 25.24
N ASP A 364 5.26 26.86 25.79
CA ASP A 364 4.26 27.52 26.66
C ASP A 364 2.95 27.89 25.95
N ALA A 365 3.02 28.42 24.72
CA ALA A 365 1.83 28.85 23.98
C ALA A 365 0.98 27.65 23.53
N LEU A 366 1.62 26.56 23.14
CA LEU A 366 0.91 25.34 22.70
C LEU A 366 0.40 24.52 23.88
N CYS A 367 1.07 24.54 25.03
CA CYS A 367 0.53 23.98 26.28
C CYS A 367 -0.79 24.66 26.67
N ASN A 368 -0.94 25.96 26.42
CA ASN A 368 -2.20 26.66 26.66
C ASN A 368 -3.30 26.23 25.68
N VAL A 369 -2.97 26.04 24.40
CA VAL A 369 -3.91 25.50 23.41
C VAL A 369 -4.31 24.06 23.76
N ALA A 370 -3.35 23.21 24.10
CA ALA A 370 -3.61 21.83 24.53
C ALA A 370 -4.54 21.77 25.74
N ARG A 371 -4.32 22.64 26.74
CA ARG A 371 -5.22 22.77 27.91
C ARG A 371 -6.60 23.29 27.53
N ALA A 372 -6.69 24.18 26.54
CA ALA A 372 -7.97 24.71 26.07
C ALA A 372 -8.82 23.64 25.35
N VAL A 373 -8.17 22.66 24.69
CA VAL A 373 -8.88 21.61 23.95
C VAL A 373 -9.02 20.28 24.71
N SER A 374 -8.35 20.11 25.84
CA SER A 374 -8.27 18.82 26.54
C SER A 374 -9.62 18.30 27.06
N SER A 375 -10.54 19.19 27.44
CA SER A 375 -11.89 18.79 27.86
C SER A 375 -12.66 18.12 26.73
N TYR A 376 -12.52 18.61 25.48
CA TYR A 376 -13.19 18.02 24.33
C TYR A 376 -12.66 16.61 24.03
N TYR A 377 -11.36 16.36 24.13
CA TYR A 377 -10.82 14.99 24.04
C TYR A 377 -11.42 14.09 25.13
N ALA A 378 -11.54 14.58 26.37
CA ALA A 378 -12.15 13.82 27.45
C ALA A 378 -13.64 13.55 27.21
N ASP A 379 -14.37 14.49 26.62
CA ASP A 379 -15.78 14.32 26.24
C ASP A 379 -15.94 13.32 25.09
N VAL A 380 -15.08 13.40 24.07
CA VAL A 380 -15.04 12.43 22.96
C VAL A 380 -14.71 11.03 23.48
N CYS A 381 -13.70 10.86 24.35
CA CYS A 381 -13.40 9.56 24.94
C CYS A 381 -14.55 9.00 25.79
N ARG A 382 -15.25 9.85 26.56
CA ARG A 382 -16.42 9.42 27.32
C ARG A 382 -17.56 8.96 26.41
N THR A 383 -17.78 9.72 25.34
CA THR A 383 -18.80 9.40 24.33
C THR A 383 -18.45 8.13 23.57
N ALA A 384 -17.18 7.93 23.22
CA ALA A 384 -16.69 6.73 22.55
C ALA A 384 -16.99 5.46 23.38
N ILE A 385 -16.88 5.52 24.71
CA ILE A 385 -17.27 4.38 25.56
C ILE A 385 -18.73 3.99 25.29
N ASP A 386 -19.65 4.95 25.24
CA ASP A 386 -21.07 4.65 25.04
C ASP A 386 -21.36 4.25 23.59
N LYS A 387 -20.72 4.89 22.60
CA LYS A 387 -20.83 4.58 21.16
C LYS A 387 -20.25 3.21 20.80
N MET A 388 -19.23 2.76 21.53
CA MET A 388 -18.58 1.46 21.38
C MET A 388 -19.06 0.45 22.45
N SER A 389 -20.25 0.61 23.08
CA SER A 389 -20.82 -0.28 24.12
C SER A 389 -22.03 -1.14 23.68
N PHE A 390 -22.13 -2.40 24.17
CA PHE A 390 -22.87 -3.52 23.51
C PHE A 390 -24.29 -3.33 23.89
N PRO A 391 -25.20 -3.42 22.91
CA PRO A 391 -26.59 -3.60 23.27
C PRO A 391 -26.72 -4.88 24.10
N PRO A 392 -27.65 -4.92 25.07
CA PRO A 392 -27.95 -6.12 25.83
C PRO A 392 -28.27 -7.32 24.91
N SER A 393 -27.97 -8.54 25.37
CA SER A 393 -28.10 -9.80 24.61
C SER A 393 -29.48 -10.02 23.97
N GLU A 394 -30.55 -9.47 24.55
CA GLU A 394 -31.92 -9.54 24.01
C GLU A 394 -32.10 -8.82 22.66
N ARG A 395 -31.34 -7.74 22.41
CA ARG A 395 -31.31 -7.04 21.12
C ARG A 395 -30.17 -7.50 20.25
N PHE A 396 -29.13 -8.11 20.83
CA PHE A 396 -27.90 -8.51 20.15
C PHE A 396 -28.12 -9.44 18.93
N ASP A 397 -29.19 -10.25 18.96
CA ASP A 397 -29.57 -11.12 17.84
C ASP A 397 -30.20 -10.39 16.64
N GLU A 398 -30.60 -9.12 16.80
CA GLU A 398 -31.20 -8.28 15.75
C GLU A 398 -30.15 -7.64 14.82
N TYR A 399 -28.89 -7.56 15.26
CA TYR A 399 -27.78 -6.92 14.55
C TYR A 399 -27.15 -7.88 13.53
N ASP A 400 -26.54 -7.37 12.47
CA ASP A 400 -25.78 -8.16 11.50
C ASP A 400 -24.41 -8.60 12.09
N LYS A 401 -23.60 -9.32 11.29
CA LYS A 401 -22.34 -9.88 11.77
C LYS A 401 -21.32 -8.80 12.14
N ILE A 402 -21.27 -7.70 11.38
CA ILE A 402 -20.39 -6.55 11.63
C ILE A 402 -20.93 -5.79 12.85
N GLU A 403 -22.26 -5.65 12.89
CA GLU A 403 -23.15 -5.28 13.99
C GLU A 403 -22.68 -5.81 15.35
N ARG A 404 -22.56 -7.13 15.39
CA ARG A 404 -22.31 -7.93 16.60
C ARG A 404 -20.86 -7.92 17.09
N GLU A 405 -19.91 -7.33 16.38
CA GLU A 405 -18.50 -7.38 16.78
C GLU A 405 -18.10 -6.27 17.79
N GLN A 406 -18.94 -5.28 18.05
CA GLN A 406 -18.44 -3.93 18.35
C GLN A 406 -18.49 -3.37 19.77
N PHE A 407 -18.73 -4.15 20.83
CA PHE A 407 -19.18 -3.47 22.03
C PHE A 407 -18.97 -4.05 23.52
N LEU A 408 -19.86 -3.79 24.49
CA LEU A 408 -19.98 -3.97 25.98
C LEU A 408 -19.22 -2.89 26.78
N ARG A 409 -19.85 -2.26 27.78
CA ARG A 409 -19.23 -1.11 28.45
C ARG A 409 -17.96 -1.39 29.24
N ILE A 410 -17.97 -2.46 30.06
CA ILE A 410 -16.77 -2.86 30.81
C ILE A 410 -15.69 -3.38 29.87
N GLU A 411 -16.10 -4.14 28.85
CA GLU A 411 -15.20 -4.66 27.83
C GLU A 411 -14.53 -3.51 27.07
N CYS A 412 -15.31 -2.52 26.62
CA CYS A 412 -14.85 -1.34 25.90
C CYS A 412 -13.83 -0.54 26.73
N ILE A 413 -14.06 -0.38 28.03
CA ILE A 413 -13.07 0.27 28.91
C ILE A 413 -11.76 -0.53 28.93
N VAL A 414 -11.82 -1.86 29.03
CA VAL A 414 -10.61 -2.71 29.00
C VAL A 414 -9.95 -2.69 27.61
N PHE A 415 -10.73 -2.61 26.54
CA PHE A 415 -10.25 -2.44 25.17
C PHE A 415 -9.54 -1.09 24.99
N LEU A 416 -10.09 0.01 25.53
CA LEU A 416 -9.42 1.30 25.48
C LEU A 416 -8.08 1.26 26.25
N TRP A 417 -8.04 0.58 27.40
CA TRP A 417 -6.78 0.30 28.10
C TRP A 417 -5.78 -0.49 27.25
N GLU A 418 -6.24 -1.55 26.57
CA GLU A 418 -5.43 -2.32 25.61
C GLU A 418 -4.84 -1.41 24.51
N THR A 419 -5.65 -0.51 23.93
CA THR A 419 -5.21 0.36 22.83
C THR A 419 -4.22 1.45 23.24
N VAL A 420 -4.25 1.89 24.50
CA VAL A 420 -3.33 2.93 25.00
C VAL A 420 -2.08 2.36 25.66
N ALA A 421 -2.01 1.05 25.89
CA ALA A 421 -0.93 0.40 26.63
C ALA A 421 0.47 0.73 26.10
N ASP A 422 0.65 0.82 24.78
CA ASP A 422 1.94 1.16 24.14
C ASP A 422 2.36 2.63 24.33
N TYR A 423 1.46 3.50 24.82
CA TYR A 423 1.73 4.91 25.11
C TYR A 423 1.94 5.19 26.60
N LEU A 424 1.76 4.19 27.46
CA LEU A 424 1.98 4.29 28.89
C LEU A 424 3.48 4.12 29.22
N SER A 425 3.87 4.62 30.40
CA SER A 425 5.27 4.59 30.85
C SER A 425 5.38 4.30 32.35
N GLU A 426 6.61 4.31 32.87
CA GLU A 426 6.86 4.19 34.31
C GLU A 426 6.14 5.27 35.15
N ALA A 427 5.80 6.42 34.55
CA ALA A 427 5.06 7.47 35.24
C ALA A 427 3.61 7.07 35.59
N ASP A 428 3.06 6.07 34.90
CA ASP A 428 1.66 5.66 34.98
C ASP A 428 1.47 4.35 35.78
N TYR A 429 2.51 3.91 36.50
CA TYR A 429 2.50 2.61 37.21
C TYR A 429 1.40 2.50 38.27
N THR A 430 0.98 3.62 38.86
CA THR A 430 -0.11 3.62 39.85
C THR A 430 -1.41 3.15 39.19
N GLU A 431 -1.77 3.78 38.08
CA GLU A 431 -2.97 3.49 37.30
C GLU A 431 -2.90 2.10 36.65
N ILE A 432 -1.71 1.68 36.18
CA ILE A 432 -1.49 0.32 35.66
C ILE A 432 -1.75 -0.72 36.75
N CYS A 433 -1.19 -0.54 37.96
CA CYS A 433 -1.40 -1.47 39.06
C CYS A 433 -2.88 -1.54 39.48
N GLU A 434 -3.59 -0.40 39.51
CA GLU A 434 -5.04 -0.37 39.76
C GLU A 434 -5.82 -1.12 38.67
N ASN A 435 -5.46 -0.96 37.39
CA ASN A 435 -6.05 -1.70 36.28
C ASN A 435 -5.87 -3.23 36.46
N LEU A 436 -4.68 -3.69 36.83
CA LEU A 436 -4.41 -5.11 37.07
C LEU A 436 -5.23 -5.67 38.25
N GLN A 437 -5.37 -4.90 39.33
CA GLN A 437 -6.22 -5.28 40.46
C GLN A 437 -7.70 -5.40 40.05
N LEU A 438 -8.19 -4.51 39.19
CA LEU A 438 -9.54 -4.61 38.64
C LEU A 438 -9.68 -5.84 37.75
N CYS A 439 -8.70 -6.13 36.89
CA CYS A 439 -8.69 -7.32 36.04
C CYS A 439 -8.69 -8.62 36.86
N ALA A 440 -8.06 -8.66 38.03
CA ALA A 440 -8.06 -9.84 38.90
C ALA A 440 -9.47 -10.26 39.36
N ARG A 441 -10.41 -9.30 39.42
CA ARG A 441 -11.83 -9.57 39.76
C ARG A 441 -12.55 -10.37 38.68
N PHE A 442 -11.97 -10.44 37.48
CA PHE A 442 -12.50 -11.19 36.36
C PHE A 442 -12.08 -12.67 36.36
N SER A 443 -11.21 -13.13 37.27
CA SER A 443 -10.72 -14.52 37.33
C SER A 443 -11.80 -15.62 37.45
N SER A 444 -13.05 -15.26 37.81
CA SER A 444 -14.15 -16.20 38.07
C SER A 444 -15.44 -15.89 37.30
N ILE A 445 -15.36 -15.15 36.20
CA ILE A 445 -16.53 -14.85 35.38
C ILE A 445 -17.11 -16.16 34.79
N SER A 446 -18.44 -16.27 34.80
CA SER A 446 -19.19 -17.39 34.22
C SER A 446 -18.89 -17.60 32.72
N GLU A 447 -19.33 -18.74 32.19
CA GLU A 447 -19.30 -19.01 30.75
C GLU A 447 -20.45 -18.32 30.01
N GLY A 448 -20.24 -17.96 28.75
CA GLY A 448 -21.21 -17.28 27.90
C GLY A 448 -20.56 -16.23 26.98
N ILE A 449 -21.22 -15.91 25.86
CA ILE A 449 -20.67 -15.06 24.78
C ILE A 449 -20.07 -13.75 25.32
N ASP A 450 -20.82 -13.02 26.14
CA ASP A 450 -20.40 -11.73 26.71
C ASP A 450 -19.23 -11.87 27.69
N ALA A 451 -19.25 -12.92 28.50
CA ALA A 451 -18.19 -13.22 29.45
C ALA A 451 -16.90 -13.71 28.76
N ASP A 452 -17.04 -14.54 27.73
CA ASP A 452 -15.94 -15.01 26.88
C ASP A 452 -15.26 -13.83 26.19
N ARG A 453 -16.05 -12.87 25.74
CA ARG A 453 -15.54 -11.66 25.09
C ARG A 453 -14.74 -10.78 26.06
N LEU A 454 -15.31 -10.44 27.21
CA LEU A 454 -14.60 -9.69 28.24
C LEU A 454 -13.31 -10.40 28.67
N ALA A 455 -13.35 -11.74 28.79
CA ALA A 455 -12.16 -12.52 29.11
C ALA A 455 -11.09 -12.41 28.01
N ASN A 456 -11.46 -12.53 26.72
CA ASN A 456 -10.52 -12.35 25.60
C ASN A 456 -9.88 -10.95 25.60
N THR A 457 -10.67 -9.89 25.77
CA THR A 457 -10.16 -8.51 25.83
C THR A 457 -9.30 -8.27 27.06
N THR A 458 -9.63 -8.89 28.20
CA THR A 458 -8.75 -8.89 29.38
C THR A 458 -7.41 -9.57 29.08
N MET A 459 -7.40 -10.72 28.40
CA MET A 459 -6.14 -11.40 28.02
C MET A 459 -5.28 -10.52 27.10
N ARG A 460 -5.89 -9.82 26.14
CA ARG A 460 -5.19 -8.89 25.24
C ARG A 460 -4.64 -7.66 25.96
N ASN A 461 -5.41 -7.08 26.89
CA ASN A 461 -4.93 -5.99 27.75
C ASN A 461 -3.70 -6.41 28.57
N LEU A 462 -3.74 -7.59 29.22
CA LEU A 462 -2.60 -8.13 29.96
C LEU A 462 -1.38 -8.39 29.07
N HIS A 463 -1.61 -8.82 27.82
CA HIS A 463 -0.55 -8.99 26.83
C HIS A 463 0.09 -7.65 26.45
N ALA A 464 -0.71 -6.62 26.18
CA ALA A 464 -0.23 -5.29 25.80
C ALA A 464 0.60 -4.64 26.93
N LEU A 465 0.14 -4.78 28.17
CA LEU A 465 0.84 -4.29 29.36
C LEU A 465 2.07 -5.13 29.76
N SER A 466 2.37 -6.24 29.07
CA SER A 466 3.40 -7.18 29.53
C SER A 466 4.77 -6.53 29.70
N HIS A 467 5.16 -5.63 28.80
CA HIS A 467 6.48 -4.99 28.84
C HIS A 467 6.66 -4.12 30.10
N LEU A 468 5.65 -3.31 30.44
CA LEU A 468 5.63 -2.48 31.65
C LEU A 468 5.59 -3.33 32.92
N ILE A 469 4.85 -4.45 32.90
CA ILE A 469 4.79 -5.38 34.04
C ILE A 469 6.17 -6.02 34.29
N GLN A 470 6.88 -6.37 33.22
CA GLN A 470 8.18 -7.05 33.29
C GLN A 470 9.33 -6.13 33.67
N GLU A 471 9.20 -4.83 33.40
CA GLU A 471 10.20 -3.79 33.74
C GLU A 471 9.98 -3.16 35.13
N HIS A 472 8.85 -3.43 35.78
CA HIS A 472 8.53 -2.91 37.11
C HIS A 472 9.44 -3.46 38.22
N ASP A 473 9.70 -2.65 39.26
CA ASP A 473 10.55 -3.05 40.40
C ASP A 473 10.06 -4.35 41.10
N ASP A 474 8.74 -4.52 41.20
CA ASP A 474 8.07 -5.71 41.76
C ASP A 474 7.66 -6.76 40.70
N ALA A 475 8.31 -6.80 39.54
CA ALA A 475 7.96 -7.68 38.42
C ALA A 475 7.79 -9.15 38.83
N VAL A 476 8.63 -9.66 39.74
CA VAL A 476 8.57 -11.05 40.23
C VAL A 476 7.19 -11.40 40.82
N GLU A 477 6.61 -10.49 41.61
CA GLU A 477 5.30 -10.71 42.20
C GLU A 477 4.20 -10.47 41.16
N LEU A 478 4.29 -9.39 40.38
CA LEU A 478 3.27 -9.03 39.39
C LEU A 478 3.11 -10.10 38.31
N GLU A 479 4.19 -10.63 37.76
CA GLU A 479 4.17 -11.73 36.79
C GLU A 479 3.46 -12.95 37.36
N GLY A 480 3.78 -13.35 38.60
CA GLY A 480 3.14 -14.48 39.27
C GLY A 480 1.62 -14.29 39.43
N HIS A 481 1.18 -13.08 39.78
CA HIS A 481 -0.25 -12.75 39.88
C HIS A 481 -0.94 -12.80 38.51
N VAL A 482 -0.34 -12.20 37.48
CA VAL A 482 -0.90 -12.16 36.12
C VAL A 482 -0.99 -13.57 35.53
N ILE A 483 0.05 -14.40 35.70
CA ILE A 483 0.02 -15.79 35.22
C ILE A 483 -1.13 -16.56 35.87
N ARG A 484 -1.33 -16.43 37.18
CA ARG A 484 -2.45 -17.08 37.88
C ARG A 484 -3.82 -16.57 37.43
N LEU A 485 -3.91 -15.33 36.95
CA LEU A 485 -5.12 -14.80 36.32
C LEU A 485 -5.37 -15.42 34.94
N VAL A 486 -4.32 -15.72 34.17
CA VAL A 486 -4.41 -16.29 32.82
C VAL A 486 -4.70 -17.80 32.83
N LEU A 487 -4.08 -18.56 33.74
CA LEU A 487 -4.13 -20.03 33.73
C LEU A 487 -5.54 -20.65 33.68
N PRO A 488 -6.56 -20.15 34.42
CA PRO A 488 -7.93 -20.70 34.35
C PRO A 488 -8.54 -20.62 32.94
N TYR A 489 -8.15 -19.62 32.14
CA TYR A 489 -8.68 -19.38 30.81
C TYR A 489 -8.08 -20.28 29.73
N VAL A 490 -6.95 -20.94 30.00
CA VAL A 490 -6.33 -21.88 29.06
C VAL A 490 -7.25 -23.06 28.76
N ALA A 491 -7.97 -23.57 29.76
CA ALA A 491 -8.89 -24.69 29.58
C ALA A 491 -10.23 -24.29 28.93
N ARG A 492 -10.55 -23.00 28.86
CA ARG A 492 -11.83 -22.48 28.35
C ARG A 492 -11.75 -22.30 26.84
N LYS A 493 -12.39 -23.18 26.07
CA LYS A 493 -12.23 -23.27 24.60
C LYS A 493 -12.38 -21.93 23.86
N ALA A 494 -13.36 -21.10 24.23
CA ALA A 494 -13.62 -19.80 23.60
C ALA A 494 -12.58 -18.70 23.90
N VAL A 495 -11.72 -18.90 24.91
CA VAL A 495 -10.71 -17.92 25.36
C VAL A 495 -9.28 -18.46 25.24
N SER A 496 -9.14 -19.79 25.16
CA SER A 496 -7.86 -20.52 25.19
C SER A 496 -6.78 -19.97 24.25
N LYS A 497 -7.15 -19.49 23.07
CA LYS A 497 -6.23 -18.87 22.10
C LYS A 497 -5.56 -17.62 22.66
N GLU A 498 -6.34 -16.63 23.12
CA GLU A 498 -5.75 -15.40 23.66
C GLU A 498 -5.06 -15.66 25.00
N ALA A 499 -5.58 -16.59 25.82
CA ALA A 499 -4.93 -16.99 27.06
C ALA A 499 -3.53 -17.60 26.82
N LEU A 500 -3.39 -18.52 25.86
CA LEU A 500 -2.10 -19.12 25.50
C LEU A 500 -1.14 -18.10 24.89
N ARG A 501 -1.63 -17.20 24.04
CA ARG A 501 -0.82 -16.10 23.48
C ARG A 501 -0.29 -15.16 24.55
N THR A 502 -1.12 -14.78 25.53
CA THR A 502 -0.70 -13.95 26.67
C THR A 502 0.30 -14.71 27.53
N LEU A 503 0.02 -15.98 27.85
CA LEU A 503 0.94 -16.82 28.63
C LEU A 503 2.30 -16.98 27.95
N GLU A 504 2.32 -17.25 26.65
CA GLU A 504 3.56 -17.39 25.87
C GLU A 504 4.43 -16.13 25.98
N LYS A 505 3.82 -14.93 25.91
CA LYS A 505 4.54 -13.65 26.01
C LYS A 505 5.32 -13.55 27.32
N PHE A 506 4.67 -13.79 28.46
CA PHE A 506 5.33 -13.78 29.76
C PHE A 506 6.39 -14.89 29.88
N VAL A 507 6.03 -16.12 29.49
CA VAL A 507 6.90 -17.28 29.69
C VAL A 507 8.15 -17.24 28.78
N SER A 508 8.05 -16.60 27.61
CA SER A 508 9.17 -16.45 26.67
C SER A 508 10.35 -15.64 27.23
N GLU A 509 10.14 -14.84 28.28
CA GLU A 509 11.23 -14.11 28.95
C GLU A 509 12.04 -14.98 29.92
N ARG A 510 11.45 -16.07 30.45
CA ARG A 510 12.09 -16.98 31.43
C ARG A 510 12.56 -16.24 32.70
N SER A 511 11.81 -15.23 33.12
CA SER A 511 12.10 -14.45 34.32
C SER A 511 12.00 -15.31 35.60
N VAL A 512 12.59 -14.82 36.68
CA VAL A 512 12.54 -15.48 37.99
C VAL A 512 11.09 -15.60 38.50
N GLY A 513 10.25 -14.59 38.24
CA GLY A 513 8.83 -14.59 38.61
C GLY A 513 8.03 -15.68 37.90
N VAL A 514 8.20 -15.82 36.58
CA VAL A 514 7.62 -16.93 35.79
C VAL A 514 8.04 -18.29 36.34
N MET A 515 9.33 -18.47 36.66
CA MET A 515 9.84 -19.76 37.13
C MET A 515 9.28 -20.15 38.51
N ALA A 516 8.90 -19.19 39.35
CA ALA A 516 8.24 -19.45 40.63
C ALA A 516 6.87 -20.15 40.47
N VAL A 517 6.18 -19.95 39.35
CA VAL A 517 4.89 -20.58 38.99
C VAL A 517 5.02 -21.60 37.84
N GLY A 518 6.25 -22.00 37.49
CA GLY A 518 6.54 -22.85 36.33
C GLY A 518 5.90 -24.24 36.38
N GLU A 519 5.71 -24.83 37.56
CA GLU A 519 5.01 -26.11 37.72
C GLU A 519 3.50 -26.00 37.43
N GLU A 520 2.85 -24.91 37.89
CA GLU A 520 1.45 -24.63 37.61
C GLU A 520 1.23 -24.49 36.09
N ILE A 521 2.12 -23.74 35.42
CA ILE A 521 2.12 -23.56 33.96
C ILE A 521 2.27 -24.90 33.25
N SER A 522 3.28 -25.69 33.64
CA SER A 522 3.59 -26.97 33.00
C SER A 522 2.43 -27.95 33.11
N GLN A 523 1.79 -28.01 34.28
CA GLN A 523 0.65 -28.90 34.52
C GLN A 523 -0.56 -28.55 33.65
N VAL A 524 -0.95 -27.27 33.59
CA VAL A 524 -2.10 -26.80 32.80
C VAL A 524 -1.83 -26.96 31.30
N CYS A 525 -0.63 -26.57 30.83
CA CYS A 525 -0.28 -26.70 29.42
C CYS A 525 -0.14 -28.16 28.98
N TYR A 526 0.38 -29.04 29.85
CA TYR A 526 0.49 -30.47 29.53
C TYR A 526 -0.89 -31.13 29.41
N SER A 527 -1.82 -30.84 30.32
CA SER A 527 -3.18 -31.38 30.21
C SER A 527 -3.87 -30.90 28.94
N PHE A 528 -3.70 -29.61 28.59
CA PHE A 528 -4.24 -29.03 27.36
C PHE A 528 -3.63 -29.66 26.10
N PHE A 529 -2.30 -29.89 26.09
CA PHE A 529 -1.59 -30.52 24.98
C PHE A 529 -2.00 -31.99 24.78
N MET A 530 -2.26 -32.73 25.85
CA MET A 530 -2.63 -34.15 25.77
C MET A 530 -4.10 -34.37 25.38
N ASP A 531 -4.96 -33.37 25.53
CA ASP A 531 -6.37 -33.43 25.11
C ASP A 531 -6.50 -33.27 23.58
N GLU A 532 -6.81 -34.37 22.90
CA GLU A 532 -7.00 -34.44 21.45
C GLU A 532 -8.24 -33.67 20.95
N THR A 533 -9.15 -33.26 21.83
CA THR A 533 -10.32 -32.44 21.46
C THR A 533 -9.96 -30.96 21.24
N ASN A 534 -8.74 -30.56 21.57
CA ASN A 534 -8.22 -29.22 21.33
C ASN A 534 -7.56 -29.11 19.94
N GLY A 535 -7.67 -27.93 19.33
CA GLY A 535 -7.07 -27.66 18.02
C GLY A 535 -5.55 -27.85 18.04
N GLN A 536 -5.02 -28.51 17.01
CA GLN A 536 -3.58 -28.82 16.88
C GLN A 536 -2.68 -27.57 17.01
N SER A 537 -3.08 -26.42 16.49
CA SER A 537 -2.30 -25.16 16.64
C SER A 537 -2.16 -24.72 18.09
N LEU A 538 -3.27 -24.71 18.85
CA LEU A 538 -3.28 -24.31 20.26
C LEU A 538 -2.51 -25.32 21.13
N ARG A 539 -2.58 -26.61 20.79
CA ARG A 539 -1.77 -27.64 21.44
C ARG A 539 -0.27 -27.32 21.26
N LEU A 540 0.16 -26.88 20.08
CA LEU A 540 1.55 -26.49 19.85
C LEU A 540 1.95 -25.23 20.65
N GLU A 541 1.05 -24.25 20.83
CA GLU A 541 1.29 -23.07 21.68
C GLU A 541 1.47 -23.46 23.16
N ALA A 542 0.63 -24.36 23.67
CA ALA A 542 0.79 -24.93 25.01
C ALA A 542 2.13 -25.69 25.15
N LEU A 543 2.51 -26.49 24.13
CA LEU A 543 3.80 -27.18 24.10
C LEU A 543 4.98 -26.19 24.11
N LYS A 544 4.83 -25.03 23.44
CA LYS A 544 5.84 -23.98 23.41
C LYS A 544 6.07 -23.39 24.79
N CYS A 545 4.99 -23.13 25.53
CA CYS A 545 5.05 -22.68 26.93
C CYS A 545 5.77 -23.70 27.82
N ILE A 546 5.48 -25.00 27.65
CA ILE A 546 6.20 -26.09 28.34
C ILE A 546 7.70 -26.03 28.00
N GLY A 547 8.04 -25.93 26.71
CA GLY A 547 9.42 -25.88 26.26
C GLY A 547 10.22 -24.73 26.88
N TYR A 548 9.63 -23.54 26.99
CA TYR A 548 10.27 -22.40 27.65
C TYR A 548 10.54 -22.65 29.14
N ILE A 549 9.57 -23.21 29.89
CA ILE A 549 9.79 -23.57 31.31
C ILE A 549 10.86 -24.66 31.45
N LEU A 550 10.84 -25.66 30.58
CA LEU A 550 11.82 -26.74 30.59
C LEU A 550 13.22 -26.27 30.22
N SER A 551 13.37 -25.23 29.40
CA SER A 551 14.69 -24.71 28.99
C SER A 551 15.55 -24.22 30.18
N MET A 552 14.94 -23.94 31.33
CA MET A 552 15.59 -23.51 32.56
C MET A 552 15.85 -24.67 33.55
N LYS A 553 15.46 -25.90 33.22
CA LYS A 553 15.68 -27.11 34.04
C LYS A 553 16.95 -27.86 33.60
N THR A 554 17.39 -28.83 34.41
CA THR A 554 18.58 -29.63 34.08
C THR A 554 18.33 -30.55 32.88
N SER A 555 19.37 -30.82 32.07
CA SER A 555 19.25 -31.64 30.85
C SER A 555 18.63 -33.03 31.11
N SER A 556 18.92 -33.62 32.28
CA SER A 556 18.34 -34.91 32.71
C SER A 556 16.83 -34.85 32.93
N ASP A 557 16.35 -33.80 33.58
CA ASP A 557 14.92 -33.61 33.89
C ASP A 557 14.13 -33.29 32.61
N VAL A 558 14.72 -32.44 31.75
CA VAL A 558 14.16 -32.08 30.44
C VAL A 558 13.95 -33.32 29.58
N MET A 559 14.97 -34.17 29.45
CA MET A 559 14.87 -35.38 28.61
C MET A 559 13.87 -36.41 29.14
N THR A 560 13.69 -36.50 30.46
CA THR A 560 12.70 -37.42 31.05
C THR A 560 11.27 -37.04 30.64
N ILE A 561 10.95 -35.74 30.67
CA ILE A 561 9.62 -35.23 30.32
C ILE A 561 9.42 -35.28 28.79
N LEU A 562 10.42 -34.88 28.02
CA LEU A 562 10.33 -34.87 26.56
C LEU A 562 10.24 -36.28 25.97
N ASN A 563 10.89 -37.28 26.54
CA ASN A 563 10.75 -38.66 26.06
C ASN A 563 9.30 -39.15 26.12
N ASN A 564 8.53 -38.74 27.13
CA ASN A 564 7.11 -39.08 27.23
C ASN A 564 6.26 -38.39 26.15
N VAL A 565 6.63 -37.16 25.77
CA VAL A 565 5.95 -36.38 24.72
C VAL A 565 6.35 -36.87 23.31
N MET A 566 7.63 -37.13 23.07
CA MET A 566 8.18 -37.42 21.73
C MET A 566 8.05 -38.88 21.31
N ALA A 567 8.21 -39.84 22.22
CA ALA A 567 8.28 -41.27 21.87
C ALA A 567 7.05 -41.79 21.11
N PRO A 568 5.81 -41.41 21.46
CA PRO A 568 4.62 -41.81 20.69
C PRO A 568 4.68 -41.32 19.24
N HIS A 569 5.04 -40.04 19.02
CA HIS A 569 5.07 -39.44 17.68
C HIS A 569 6.24 -39.94 16.82
N LEU A 570 7.43 -40.16 17.42
CA LEU A 570 8.56 -40.76 16.72
C LEU A 570 8.26 -42.18 16.24
N LYS A 571 7.52 -42.97 17.03
CA LYS A 571 7.13 -44.32 16.65
C LYS A 571 6.16 -44.31 15.45
N THR A 572 5.18 -43.41 15.46
CA THR A 572 4.19 -43.27 14.39
C THR A 572 4.79 -42.73 13.09
N LEU A 573 5.71 -41.76 13.17
CA LEU A 573 6.41 -41.24 11.99
C LEU A 573 7.32 -42.27 11.30
N ASN A 574 7.80 -43.27 12.03
CA ASN A 574 8.69 -44.32 11.50
C ASN A 574 7.96 -45.48 10.80
N THR A 575 6.63 -45.56 10.88
CA THR A 575 5.86 -46.63 10.21
C THR A 575 5.63 -46.30 8.73
N ASP A 576 6.40 -46.95 7.86
CA ASP A 576 6.29 -46.87 6.40
C ASP A 576 5.13 -47.76 5.90
N GLY A 577 3.99 -47.20 5.50
CA GLY A 577 2.95 -48.04 4.91
C GLY A 577 1.56 -47.48 4.60
N SER A 578 1.24 -46.21 4.86
CA SER A 578 -0.09 -45.69 4.48
C SER A 578 -0.05 -45.02 3.11
N LEU A 579 -1.07 -45.29 2.28
CA LEU A 579 -1.53 -44.33 1.29
C LEU A 579 -1.71 -42.98 2.00
N PHE A 580 -1.28 -41.88 1.39
CA PHE A 580 -1.50 -40.54 1.94
C PHE A 580 -3.00 -40.22 1.85
N THR A 581 -3.78 -40.61 2.88
CA THR A 581 -5.09 -40.01 3.12
C THR A 581 -4.89 -38.61 3.68
N ASP A 582 -5.85 -37.71 3.46
CA ASP A 582 -5.76 -36.33 3.92
C ASP A 582 -5.62 -36.26 5.46
N GLU A 583 -6.32 -37.11 6.20
CA GLU A 583 -6.22 -37.20 7.67
C GLU A 583 -4.83 -37.66 8.13
N ALA A 584 -4.23 -38.67 7.47
CA ALA A 584 -2.89 -39.15 7.80
C ALA A 584 -1.80 -38.12 7.45
N LEU A 585 -2.04 -37.31 6.41
CA LEU A 585 -1.16 -36.23 6.01
C LEU A 585 -1.14 -35.10 7.06
N GLU A 586 -2.30 -34.64 7.54
CA GLU A 586 -2.39 -33.62 8.57
C GLU A 586 -1.81 -34.07 9.91
N GLU A 587 -2.04 -35.33 10.30
CA GLU A 587 -1.42 -35.89 11.50
C GLU A 587 0.11 -35.93 11.41
N LYS A 588 0.68 -36.32 10.26
CA LYS A 588 2.14 -36.28 10.05
C LYS A 588 2.69 -34.85 10.08
N LYS A 589 1.97 -33.87 9.52
CA LYS A 589 2.37 -32.45 9.60
C LYS A 589 2.38 -31.96 11.04
N PHE A 590 1.35 -32.28 11.83
CA PHE A 590 1.29 -31.94 13.25
C PHE A 590 2.47 -32.54 14.02
N GLN A 591 2.77 -33.83 13.79
CA GLN A 591 3.89 -34.51 14.42
C GLN A 591 5.25 -33.86 14.09
N ILE A 592 5.47 -33.41 12.86
CA ILE A 592 6.68 -32.67 12.49
C ILE A 592 6.74 -31.31 13.21
N ASN A 593 5.60 -30.61 13.31
CA ASN A 593 5.52 -29.32 13.98
C ASN A 593 5.76 -29.40 15.49
N ILE A 594 5.48 -30.53 16.15
CA ILE A 594 5.86 -30.76 17.56
C ILE A 594 7.37 -30.57 17.73
N PHE A 595 8.19 -31.17 16.87
CA PHE A 595 9.65 -31.00 16.94
C PHE A 595 10.07 -29.58 16.59
N ALA A 596 9.46 -28.97 15.58
CA ALA A 596 9.73 -27.57 15.24
C ALA A 596 9.48 -26.62 16.43
N CYS A 597 8.40 -26.86 17.17
CA CYS A 597 8.01 -26.12 18.37
C CYS A 597 9.00 -26.35 19.52
N LEU A 598 9.40 -27.60 19.78
CA LEU A 598 10.40 -27.94 20.78
C LEU A 598 11.76 -27.29 20.47
N PHE A 599 12.21 -27.32 19.21
CA PHE A 599 13.44 -26.64 18.80
C PHE A 599 13.40 -25.13 19.05
N ALA A 600 12.23 -24.50 18.84
CA ALA A 600 12.07 -23.06 19.04
C ALA A 600 12.00 -22.63 20.51
N SER A 601 11.61 -23.54 21.41
CA SER A 601 11.30 -23.21 22.82
C SER A 601 12.35 -23.69 23.81
N LEU A 602 13.11 -24.75 23.50
CA LEU A 602 14.15 -25.32 24.36
C LEU A 602 15.52 -24.62 24.26
N ASN A 603 15.60 -23.47 23.61
CA ASN A 603 16.84 -22.70 23.52
C ASN A 603 17.22 -22.08 24.88
N SER A 604 18.50 -22.17 25.25
CA SER A 604 19.03 -21.52 26.46
C SER A 604 19.38 -20.07 26.14
N LYS A 605 18.72 -19.09 26.79
CA LYS A 605 19.02 -17.65 26.64
C LYS A 605 20.37 -17.29 27.27
N GLU A 606 20.81 -18.01 28.30
CA GLU A 606 22.09 -17.80 28.97
C GLU A 606 23.12 -18.82 28.47
N GLY A 607 24.37 -18.39 28.33
CA GLY A 607 25.54 -19.23 28.02
C GLY A 607 25.90 -20.22 29.13
N ALA A 608 24.91 -20.79 29.81
CA ALA A 608 25.05 -21.83 30.82
C ALA A 608 25.16 -23.21 30.15
N THR A 609 26.17 -23.41 29.30
CA THR A 609 26.77 -24.74 29.19
C THR A 609 27.56 -24.98 30.46
N ALA A 610 26.87 -25.37 31.54
CA ALA A 610 27.52 -26.02 32.66
C ALA A 610 28.32 -27.21 32.10
N HIS A 611 29.61 -27.22 32.43
CA HIS A 611 30.64 -28.13 31.93
C HIS A 611 30.13 -29.55 31.58
N GLY A 612 30.10 -29.88 30.28
CA GLY A 612 30.12 -31.26 29.78
C GLY A 612 28.79 -32.01 29.59
N GLN A 613 27.62 -31.37 29.74
CA GLN A 613 26.33 -32.01 29.38
C GLN A 613 25.88 -31.64 27.96
N GLU A 614 25.45 -32.64 27.18
CA GLU A 614 24.87 -32.42 25.84
C GLU A 614 23.55 -31.65 25.93
N SER A 615 23.36 -30.70 25.01
CA SER A 615 22.13 -29.92 24.89
C SER A 615 20.93 -30.81 24.51
N PRO A 616 19.78 -30.71 25.21
CA PRO A 616 18.56 -31.44 24.83
C PRO A 616 18.16 -31.23 23.37
N THR A 617 18.30 -30.00 22.86
CA THR A 617 18.01 -29.64 21.46
C THR A 617 18.86 -30.43 20.47
N LEU A 618 20.14 -30.64 20.77
CA LEU A 618 21.05 -31.43 19.94
C LEU A 618 20.68 -32.92 19.95
N ILE A 619 20.33 -33.46 21.12
CA ILE A 619 19.90 -34.86 21.26
C ILE A 619 18.65 -35.12 20.42
N ILE A 620 17.65 -34.23 20.53
CA ILE A 620 16.40 -34.32 19.75
C ILE A 620 16.70 -34.24 18.26
N PHE A 621 17.56 -33.30 17.84
CA PHE A 621 17.96 -33.14 16.44
C PHE A 621 18.58 -34.43 15.88
N ARG A 622 19.54 -35.05 16.60
CA ARG A 622 20.15 -36.32 16.18
C ARG A 622 19.15 -37.46 16.06
N GLN A 623 18.18 -37.53 16.97
CA GLN A 623 17.17 -38.60 16.96
C GLN A 623 16.15 -38.44 15.82
N VAL A 624 15.71 -37.21 15.53
CA VAL A 624 14.65 -36.95 14.55
C VAL A 624 15.16 -36.77 13.12
N PHE A 625 16.40 -36.29 12.94
CA PHE A 625 16.94 -35.98 11.61
C PHE A 625 16.89 -37.17 10.62
N PRO A 626 17.24 -38.41 11.00
CA PRO A 626 17.11 -39.56 10.10
C PRO A 626 15.67 -39.81 9.63
N VAL A 627 14.67 -39.50 10.48
CA VAL A 627 13.26 -39.62 10.15
C VAL A 627 12.86 -38.54 9.14
N PHE A 628 13.27 -37.29 9.38
CA PHE A 628 13.06 -36.17 8.46
C PHE A 628 13.67 -36.41 7.09
N GLN A 629 14.90 -36.93 7.05
CA GLN A 629 15.56 -37.31 5.81
C GLN A 629 14.76 -38.38 5.05
N ARG A 630 14.29 -39.42 5.75
CA ARG A 630 13.48 -40.48 5.12
C ARG A 630 12.19 -39.91 4.53
N ILE A 631 11.49 -39.02 5.23
CA ILE A 631 10.22 -38.42 4.79
C ILE A 631 10.39 -37.67 3.45
N VAL A 632 11.47 -36.90 3.31
CA VAL A 632 11.76 -36.15 2.08
C VAL A 632 12.17 -37.07 0.92
N GLU A 633 12.78 -38.21 1.23
CA GLU A 633 13.22 -39.20 0.24
C GLU A 633 12.10 -40.13 -0.24
N ILE A 634 10.87 -40.05 0.32
CA ILE A 634 9.72 -40.87 -0.11
C ILE A 634 9.30 -40.46 -1.53
N PRO A 635 9.38 -41.36 -2.53
CA PRO A 635 8.96 -41.05 -3.89
C PRO A 635 7.47 -40.75 -3.96
N GLY A 636 7.09 -39.60 -4.56
CA GLY A 636 5.70 -39.20 -4.75
C GLY A 636 4.99 -38.70 -3.48
N ALA A 637 5.72 -38.41 -2.39
CA ALA A 637 5.14 -37.78 -1.22
C ALA A 637 4.66 -36.33 -1.51
N PRO A 638 3.57 -35.87 -0.86
CA PRO A 638 3.12 -34.49 -1.00
C PRO A 638 4.21 -33.50 -0.56
N THR A 639 4.43 -32.45 -1.38
CA THR A 639 5.42 -31.39 -1.10
C THR A 639 5.21 -30.75 0.28
N ALA A 640 3.96 -30.62 0.73
CA ALA A 640 3.63 -30.06 2.02
C ALA A 640 4.30 -30.75 3.23
N LEU A 641 4.67 -32.04 3.14
CA LEU A 641 5.45 -32.71 4.20
C LEU A 641 6.92 -32.28 4.18
N GLY A 642 7.52 -32.23 2.99
CA GLY A 642 8.87 -31.71 2.80
C GLY A 642 8.99 -30.26 3.29
N ASP A 643 7.95 -29.45 3.09
CA ASP A 643 7.92 -28.07 3.57
C ASP A 643 7.98 -27.98 5.10
N LYS A 644 7.20 -28.82 5.80
CA LYS A 644 7.26 -28.89 7.27
C LYS A 644 8.58 -29.43 7.79
N VAL A 645 9.21 -30.37 7.08
CA VAL A 645 10.57 -30.82 7.42
C VAL A 645 11.58 -29.68 7.28
N CYS A 646 11.55 -28.93 6.18
CA CYS A 646 12.41 -27.76 5.97
C CYS A 646 12.20 -26.72 7.08
N ASP A 647 10.96 -26.44 7.47
CA ASP A 647 10.63 -25.52 8.58
C ASP A 647 11.14 -26.02 9.93
N ALA A 648 10.99 -27.31 10.23
CA ALA A 648 11.47 -27.90 11.48
C ALA A 648 13.00 -27.86 11.59
N VAL A 649 13.70 -28.20 10.51
CA VAL A 649 15.17 -28.12 10.46
C VAL A 649 15.64 -26.67 10.54
N ARG A 650 14.92 -25.72 9.92
CA ARG A 650 15.19 -24.28 10.02
C ARG A 650 15.05 -23.77 11.46
N SER A 651 14.02 -24.23 12.18
CA SER A 651 13.85 -23.97 13.61
C SER A 651 15.00 -24.56 14.43
N ALA A 652 15.41 -25.79 14.13
CA ALA A 652 16.53 -26.44 14.81
C ALA A 652 17.84 -25.65 14.68
N ILE A 653 18.30 -25.38 13.45
CA ILE A 653 19.59 -24.70 13.25
C ILE A 653 19.63 -23.29 13.82
N SER A 654 18.48 -22.61 13.92
CA SER A 654 18.39 -21.26 14.48
C SER A 654 18.54 -21.24 16.00
N ASN A 655 18.37 -22.38 16.66
CA ASN A 655 18.31 -22.51 18.11
C ASN A 655 19.35 -23.50 18.70
N LEU A 656 20.13 -24.15 17.84
CA LEU A 656 21.22 -25.03 18.25
C LEU A 656 22.39 -24.22 18.85
N PRO A 657 23.09 -24.74 19.88
CA PRO A 657 24.32 -24.12 20.40
C PRO A 657 25.39 -23.99 19.31
N LEU A 658 26.17 -22.91 19.34
CA LEU A 658 27.23 -22.62 18.35
C LEU A 658 28.22 -23.78 18.16
N GLU A 659 28.57 -24.46 19.24
CA GLU A 659 29.51 -25.60 19.24
C GLU A 659 29.00 -26.82 18.45
N SER A 660 27.68 -26.94 18.30
CA SER A 660 27.02 -28.04 17.59
C SER A 660 26.78 -27.79 16.10
N LEU A 661 26.97 -26.54 15.63
CA LEU A 661 26.75 -26.15 14.24
C LEU A 661 27.63 -26.91 13.23
N PRO A 662 28.92 -27.20 13.49
CA PRO A 662 29.75 -28.00 12.57
C PRO A 662 29.22 -29.41 12.33
N GLU A 663 28.54 -30.01 13.31
CA GLU A 663 27.92 -31.33 13.17
C GLU A 663 26.61 -31.26 12.39
N ALA A 664 25.83 -30.18 12.56
CA ALA A 664 24.56 -30.00 11.88
C ALA A 664 24.71 -29.67 10.39
N LEU A 665 25.75 -28.92 9.99
CA LEU A 665 25.91 -28.44 8.62
C LEU A 665 25.93 -29.57 7.56
N PRO A 666 26.72 -30.65 7.68
CA PRO A 666 26.72 -31.73 6.70
C PRO A 666 25.34 -32.38 6.50
N LEU A 667 24.58 -32.52 7.59
CA LEU A 667 23.23 -33.07 7.56
C LEU A 667 22.28 -32.14 6.80
N VAL A 668 22.29 -30.85 7.13
CA VAL A 668 21.46 -29.83 6.49
C VAL A 668 21.81 -29.67 5.00
N SER A 669 23.10 -29.67 4.64
CA SER A 669 23.55 -29.62 3.24
C SER A 669 23.06 -30.83 2.45
N LYS A 670 23.08 -32.03 3.05
CA LYS A 670 22.56 -33.26 2.42
C LYS A 670 21.06 -33.17 2.15
N LEU A 671 20.29 -32.63 3.10
CA LEU A 671 18.85 -32.42 2.95
C LEU A 671 18.54 -31.42 1.84
N LEU A 672 19.21 -30.25 1.86
CA LEU A 672 19.01 -29.16 0.89
C LEU A 672 19.32 -29.57 -0.55
N ARG A 673 20.28 -30.48 -0.75
CA ARG A 673 20.61 -30.99 -2.09
C ARG A 673 19.39 -31.59 -2.81
N THR A 674 18.48 -32.22 -2.07
CA THR A 674 17.23 -32.77 -2.61
C THR A 674 16.11 -31.74 -2.56
N THR A 675 15.93 -31.07 -1.41
CA THR A 675 14.74 -30.23 -1.19
C THR A 675 14.73 -28.94 -1.98
N LEU A 676 15.87 -28.40 -2.40
CA LEU A 676 15.91 -27.19 -3.25
C LEU A 676 15.22 -27.38 -4.61
N PHE A 677 15.03 -28.63 -5.04
CA PHE A 677 14.36 -28.98 -6.30
C PHE A 677 12.95 -29.57 -6.06
N THR A 678 12.74 -30.33 -4.99
CA THR A 678 11.41 -30.92 -4.69
C THR A 678 10.50 -29.96 -3.93
N ASN A 679 11.07 -29.03 -3.16
CA ASN A 679 10.39 -28.15 -2.20
C ASN A 679 11.01 -26.74 -2.21
N PRO A 680 11.09 -26.06 -3.36
CA PRO A 680 11.92 -24.87 -3.55
C PRO A 680 11.61 -23.73 -2.56
N SER A 681 10.33 -23.46 -2.27
CA SER A 681 9.94 -22.34 -1.38
C SER A 681 10.48 -22.50 0.05
N SER A 682 10.18 -23.62 0.70
CA SER A 682 10.59 -23.91 2.07
C SER A 682 12.09 -24.22 2.18
N ALA A 683 12.65 -24.91 1.18
CA ALA A 683 14.08 -25.23 1.12
C ALA A 683 14.94 -23.98 0.91
N CYS A 684 14.53 -23.04 0.05
CA CYS A 684 15.23 -21.77 -0.10
C CYS A 684 15.14 -20.92 1.18
N ALA A 685 14.05 -20.98 1.93
CA ALA A 685 13.96 -20.35 3.25
C ALA A 685 14.94 -20.98 4.26
N LEU A 686 15.02 -22.31 4.31
CA LEU A 686 16.00 -23.03 5.11
C LEU A 686 17.44 -22.69 4.69
N ALA A 687 17.74 -22.68 3.38
CA ALA A 687 19.05 -22.35 2.85
C ALA A 687 19.47 -20.91 3.21
N LYS A 688 18.55 -19.93 3.14
CA LYS A 688 18.80 -18.55 3.59
C LYS A 688 19.19 -18.51 5.07
N SER A 689 18.45 -19.19 5.94
CA SER A 689 18.79 -19.29 7.36
C SER A 689 20.12 -19.99 7.59
N ALA A 690 20.38 -21.10 6.89
CA ALA A 690 21.64 -21.83 6.96
C ALA A 690 22.83 -20.93 6.57
N VAL A 691 22.69 -20.19 5.47
CA VAL A 691 23.72 -19.25 4.99
C VAL A 691 24.01 -18.17 6.04
N LEU A 692 22.98 -17.59 6.67
CA LEU A 692 23.15 -16.59 7.72
C LEU A 692 23.80 -17.16 8.99
N ILE A 693 23.33 -18.31 9.48
CA ILE A 693 23.76 -18.89 10.75
C ILE A 693 25.17 -19.49 10.62
N PHE A 694 25.37 -20.39 9.65
CA PHE A 694 26.66 -21.06 9.46
C PHE A 694 27.73 -20.14 8.88
N GLY A 695 27.35 -19.13 8.11
CA GLY A 695 28.31 -18.23 7.48
C GLY A 695 28.91 -17.18 8.43
N HIS A 696 28.25 -16.91 9.56
CA HIS A 696 28.78 -16.06 10.63
C HIS A 696 29.70 -16.81 11.61
N TYR A 697 29.75 -18.14 11.55
CA TYR A 697 30.60 -18.96 12.40
C TYR A 697 31.80 -19.50 11.60
N ALA A 698 33.02 -19.10 11.99
CA ALA A 698 34.23 -19.35 11.20
C ALA A 698 34.49 -20.84 10.87
N PRO A 699 34.30 -21.82 11.78
CA PRO A 699 34.50 -23.24 11.49
C PRO A 699 33.59 -23.82 10.41
N THR A 700 32.42 -23.22 10.19
CA THR A 700 31.43 -23.68 9.19
C THR A 700 31.51 -22.92 7.87
N GLY A 701 32.34 -21.88 7.78
CA GLY A 701 32.47 -21.03 6.59
C GLY A 701 32.89 -21.79 5.33
N PRO A 702 34.06 -22.45 5.29
CA PRO A 702 34.51 -23.14 4.08
C PRO A 702 33.58 -24.27 3.61
N PRO A 703 33.07 -25.17 4.48
CA PRO A 703 32.11 -26.20 4.07
C PRO A 703 30.79 -25.61 3.55
N LEU A 704 30.33 -24.47 4.09
CA LEU A 704 29.16 -23.75 3.57
C LEU A 704 29.42 -23.19 2.17
N CYS A 705 30.59 -22.60 1.92
CA CYS A 705 30.93 -22.09 0.60
C CYS A 705 30.95 -23.20 -0.46
N SER A 706 31.44 -24.41 -0.12
CA SER A 706 31.36 -25.57 -0.99
C SER A 706 29.90 -25.96 -1.30
N ALA A 707 29.04 -26.00 -0.28
CA ALA A 707 27.61 -26.30 -0.48
C ALA A 707 26.91 -25.25 -1.36
N ILE A 708 27.19 -23.96 -1.14
CA ILE A 708 26.67 -22.87 -1.98
C ILE A 708 27.11 -23.04 -3.44
N GLY A 709 28.39 -23.38 -3.66
CA GLY A 709 28.92 -23.65 -4.99
C GLY A 709 28.15 -24.76 -5.71
N GLU A 710 27.94 -25.89 -5.02
CA GLU A 710 27.14 -27.02 -5.54
C GLU A 710 25.70 -26.60 -5.87
N TRP A 711 25.04 -25.82 -5.01
CA TRP A 711 23.66 -25.37 -5.25
C TRP A 711 23.55 -24.49 -6.49
N LEU A 712 24.43 -23.49 -6.61
CA LEU A 712 24.43 -22.55 -7.73
C LEU A 712 24.78 -23.24 -9.05
N GLU A 713 25.70 -24.21 -9.02
CA GLU A 713 25.98 -25.05 -10.18
C GLU A 713 24.76 -25.87 -10.60
N CYS A 714 24.07 -26.51 -9.66
CA CYS A 714 22.87 -27.28 -9.96
C CYS A 714 21.74 -26.39 -10.48
N PHE A 715 21.56 -25.17 -9.96
CA PHE A 715 20.57 -24.22 -10.47
C PHE A 715 20.87 -23.84 -11.92
N ALA A 716 22.12 -23.49 -12.24
CA ALA A 716 22.53 -23.15 -13.60
C ALA A 716 22.29 -24.29 -14.59
N GLN A 717 22.51 -25.54 -14.18
CA GLN A 717 22.28 -26.73 -15.02
C GLN A 717 20.80 -27.06 -15.26
N ASN A 718 19.88 -26.55 -14.43
CA ASN A 718 18.44 -26.87 -14.47
C ASN A 718 17.58 -25.67 -14.91
N MET A 719 18.15 -24.71 -15.64
CA MET A 719 17.41 -23.59 -16.24
C MET A 719 16.82 -23.96 -17.63
N PRO A 720 15.62 -23.47 -17.98
CA PRO A 720 14.67 -22.69 -17.16
C PRO A 720 13.90 -23.58 -16.17
N SER A 721 13.56 -23.02 -15.01
CA SER A 721 12.86 -23.73 -13.93
C SER A 721 11.63 -22.98 -13.44
N PRO A 722 10.53 -23.67 -13.07
CA PRO A 722 9.39 -23.03 -12.41
C PRO A 722 9.73 -22.47 -11.02
N ALA A 723 10.85 -22.88 -10.42
CA ALA A 723 11.33 -22.42 -9.10
C ALA A 723 12.31 -21.22 -9.19
N ILE A 724 12.40 -20.57 -10.35
CA ILE A 724 13.40 -19.53 -10.60
C ILE A 724 13.25 -18.33 -9.67
N GLU A 725 12.02 -18.00 -9.27
CA GLU A 725 11.75 -16.90 -8.34
C GLU A 725 12.40 -17.16 -6.97
N GLU A 726 12.19 -18.35 -6.39
CA GLU A 726 12.77 -18.76 -5.12
C GLU A 726 14.30 -18.83 -5.19
N TRP A 727 14.84 -19.36 -6.29
CA TRP A 727 16.27 -19.49 -6.51
C TRP A 727 16.94 -18.12 -6.60
N LEU A 728 16.41 -17.17 -7.39
CA LEU A 728 16.93 -15.81 -7.46
C LEU A 728 16.88 -15.10 -6.11
N SER A 729 15.80 -15.31 -5.35
CA SER A 729 15.67 -14.76 -3.99
C SER A 729 16.74 -15.32 -3.04
N LEU A 730 17.09 -16.60 -3.15
CA LEU A 730 18.20 -17.22 -2.40
C LEU A 730 19.56 -16.68 -2.86
N VAL A 731 19.82 -16.63 -4.17
CA VAL A 731 21.06 -16.09 -4.76
C VAL A 731 21.31 -14.66 -4.30
N TYR A 732 20.27 -13.82 -4.32
CA TYR A 732 20.34 -12.45 -3.82
C TYR A 732 20.78 -12.39 -2.36
N GLN A 733 20.18 -13.20 -1.48
CA GLN A 733 20.54 -13.23 -0.06
C GLN A 733 21.98 -13.69 0.16
N ILE A 734 22.43 -14.73 -0.56
CA ILE A 734 23.81 -15.20 -0.53
C ILE A 734 24.78 -14.06 -0.88
N MET A 735 24.53 -13.37 -2.00
CA MET A 735 25.39 -12.29 -2.50
C MET A 735 25.29 -11.02 -1.66
N LYS A 736 24.17 -10.77 -0.97
CA LYS A 736 24.02 -9.60 -0.10
C LYS A 736 24.63 -9.81 1.28
N LYS A 737 24.39 -10.96 1.91
CA LYS A 737 24.68 -11.19 3.33
C LYS A 737 25.98 -11.96 3.57
N ASN A 738 26.37 -12.84 2.66
CA ASN A 738 27.49 -13.77 2.86
C ASN A 738 28.64 -13.60 1.85
N TYR A 739 28.64 -12.51 1.09
CA TYR A 739 29.72 -12.16 0.18
C TYR A 739 31.10 -12.13 0.85
N LYS A 740 31.18 -11.62 2.10
CA LYS A 740 32.45 -11.62 2.87
C LYS A 740 32.99 -13.04 3.10
N THR A 741 32.13 -13.99 3.44
CA THR A 741 32.54 -15.39 3.66
C THR A 741 32.99 -16.04 2.36
N LEU A 742 32.27 -15.80 1.25
CA LEU A 742 32.66 -16.24 -0.09
C LEU A 742 34.04 -15.69 -0.49
N ARG A 743 34.28 -14.40 -0.22
CA ARG A 743 35.55 -13.71 -0.48
C ARG A 743 36.71 -14.29 0.33
N VAL A 744 36.52 -14.57 1.61
CA VAL A 744 37.56 -15.18 2.48
C VAL A 744 37.93 -16.58 2.00
N ASN A 745 36.97 -17.33 1.46
CA ASN A 745 37.20 -18.67 0.90
C ASN A 745 37.93 -18.66 -0.47
N GLY A 746 38.13 -17.48 -1.06
CA GLY A 746 39.02 -17.27 -2.21
C GLY A 746 38.53 -17.96 -3.50
N GLU A 747 39.47 -18.54 -4.25
CA GLU A 747 39.22 -19.12 -5.59
C GLU A 747 38.11 -20.17 -5.62
N ALA A 748 37.94 -20.93 -4.54
CA ALA A 748 36.91 -21.97 -4.44
C ALA A 748 35.46 -21.42 -4.53
N SER A 749 35.25 -20.12 -4.31
CA SER A 749 33.92 -19.48 -4.39
C SER A 749 33.65 -18.81 -5.75
N LEU A 750 34.66 -18.67 -6.62
CA LEU A 750 34.54 -17.91 -7.87
C LEU A 750 33.58 -18.57 -8.86
N SER A 751 33.56 -19.91 -8.92
CA SER A 751 32.60 -20.65 -9.75
C SER A 751 31.16 -20.39 -9.33
N GLY A 752 30.90 -20.30 -8.02
CA GLY A 752 29.59 -19.95 -7.48
C GLY A 752 29.13 -18.54 -7.88
N ILE A 753 30.02 -17.54 -7.81
CA ILE A 753 29.72 -16.17 -8.25
C ILE A 753 29.45 -16.13 -9.76
N SER A 754 30.23 -16.87 -10.57
CA SER A 754 29.99 -17.00 -12.01
C SER A 754 28.62 -17.61 -12.31
N ASN A 755 28.23 -18.68 -11.61
CA ASN A 755 26.93 -19.31 -11.78
C ASN A 755 25.78 -18.37 -11.38
N ALA A 756 25.95 -17.55 -10.32
CA ALA A 756 24.95 -16.55 -9.93
C ALA A 756 24.73 -15.47 -11.02
N ILE A 757 25.80 -15.01 -11.66
CA ILE A 757 25.73 -14.06 -12.78
C ILE A 757 25.03 -14.71 -13.97
N LEU A 758 25.38 -15.96 -14.28
CA LEU A 758 24.77 -16.72 -15.38
C LEU A 758 23.27 -16.91 -15.18
N ILE A 759 22.83 -17.36 -14.00
CA ILE A 759 21.41 -17.56 -13.66
C ILE A 759 20.64 -16.24 -13.83
N ALA A 760 21.14 -15.14 -13.26
CA ALA A 760 20.46 -13.85 -13.34
C ALA A 760 20.45 -13.28 -14.78
N GLY A 761 21.58 -13.38 -15.50
CA GLY A 761 21.70 -12.91 -16.87
C GLY A 761 20.79 -13.66 -17.85
N GLN A 762 20.75 -15.00 -17.76
CA GLN A 762 19.87 -15.80 -18.61
C GLN A 762 18.39 -15.54 -18.29
N THR A 763 18.03 -15.45 -17.01
CA THR A 763 16.66 -15.11 -16.61
C THR A 763 16.25 -13.73 -17.15
N LEU A 764 17.15 -12.74 -17.06
CA LEU A 764 16.91 -11.40 -17.56
C LEU A 764 16.71 -11.38 -19.08
N ALA A 765 17.38 -12.27 -19.83
CA ALA A 765 17.19 -12.38 -21.27
C ALA A 765 15.85 -13.05 -21.62
N GLU A 766 15.50 -14.15 -20.94
CA GLU A 766 14.42 -15.04 -21.39
C GLU A 766 13.04 -14.77 -20.75
N SER A 767 12.98 -14.26 -19.51
CA SER A 767 11.73 -14.18 -18.75
C SER A 767 10.81 -13.03 -19.20
N ARG A 768 9.49 -13.25 -19.19
CA ARG A 768 8.48 -12.20 -19.45
C ARG A 768 7.76 -11.74 -18.18
N GLU A 769 8.08 -12.33 -17.04
CA GLU A 769 7.42 -12.03 -15.77
C GLU A 769 8.11 -10.84 -15.06
N PRO A 770 7.41 -9.71 -14.82
CA PRO A 770 8.03 -8.50 -14.28
C PRO A 770 8.73 -8.70 -12.92
N ASN A 771 8.18 -9.55 -12.05
CA ASN A 771 8.75 -9.82 -10.74
C ASN A 771 10.06 -10.65 -10.81
N VAL A 772 10.09 -11.64 -11.71
CA VAL A 772 11.28 -12.48 -11.95
C VAL A 772 12.40 -11.64 -12.57
N VAL A 773 12.06 -10.76 -13.53
CA VAL A 773 13.02 -9.81 -14.11
C VAL A 773 13.55 -8.86 -13.05
N ARG A 774 12.69 -8.31 -12.18
CA ARG A 774 13.10 -7.46 -11.05
C ARG A 774 14.12 -8.15 -10.14
N LEU A 775 13.90 -9.42 -9.78
CA LEU A 775 14.80 -10.20 -8.92
C LEU A 775 16.15 -10.49 -9.62
N ALA A 776 16.13 -10.84 -10.90
CA ALA A 776 17.35 -11.04 -11.68
C ALA A 776 18.20 -9.77 -11.75
N SER A 777 17.57 -8.61 -12.05
CA SER A 777 18.22 -7.30 -12.03
C SER A 777 18.81 -6.99 -10.65
N GLN A 778 18.08 -7.29 -9.58
CA GLN A 778 18.51 -7.08 -8.21
C GLN A 778 19.74 -7.93 -7.82
N VAL A 779 19.82 -9.17 -8.31
CA VAL A 779 21.00 -10.05 -8.12
C VAL A 779 22.23 -9.46 -8.82
N LEU A 780 22.10 -9.05 -10.08
CA LEU A 780 23.22 -8.46 -10.82
C LEU A 780 23.70 -7.16 -10.17
N ALA A 781 22.77 -6.29 -9.75
CA ALA A 781 23.08 -5.04 -9.07
C ALA A 781 23.85 -5.27 -7.76
N VAL A 782 23.41 -6.24 -6.93
CA VAL A 782 24.12 -6.52 -5.67
C VAL A 782 25.52 -7.09 -5.91
N ILE A 783 25.72 -7.95 -6.91
CA ILE A 783 27.05 -8.49 -7.23
C ILE A 783 27.98 -7.38 -7.72
N ALA A 784 27.50 -6.51 -8.60
CA ALA A 784 28.26 -5.34 -9.08
C ALA A 784 28.67 -4.42 -7.92
N THR A 785 27.73 -4.08 -7.05
CA THR A 785 27.97 -3.17 -5.91
C THR A 785 28.91 -3.76 -4.86
N GLN A 786 28.80 -5.05 -4.54
CA GLN A 786 29.73 -5.72 -3.62
C GLN A 786 31.15 -5.78 -4.22
N THR A 787 31.26 -6.11 -5.51
CA THR A 787 32.55 -6.16 -6.22
C THR A 787 33.27 -4.82 -6.16
N VAL A 788 32.58 -3.71 -6.44
CA VAL A 788 33.14 -2.35 -6.35
C VAL A 788 33.49 -1.98 -4.92
N SER A 789 32.62 -2.30 -3.95
CA SER A 789 32.82 -1.92 -2.55
C SER A 789 34.05 -2.57 -1.91
N TYR A 790 34.37 -3.81 -2.30
CA TYR A 790 35.54 -4.53 -1.78
C TYR A 790 36.77 -4.46 -2.69
N GLY A 791 36.63 -3.97 -3.92
CA GLY A 791 37.72 -3.85 -4.88
C GLY A 791 38.26 -5.21 -5.36
N ASP A 792 37.39 -6.22 -5.50
CA ASP A 792 37.82 -7.58 -5.84
C ASP A 792 38.03 -7.74 -7.36
N GLU A 793 39.27 -8.04 -7.78
CA GLU A 793 39.60 -8.15 -9.22
C GLU A 793 38.99 -9.37 -9.91
N ALA A 794 38.93 -10.52 -9.23
CA ALA A 794 38.45 -11.75 -9.85
C ALA A 794 36.92 -11.72 -10.17
N PRO A 795 36.02 -11.35 -9.23
CA PRO A 795 34.60 -11.13 -9.55
C PRO A 795 34.38 -10.02 -10.59
N ARG A 796 35.19 -8.96 -10.57
CA ARG A 796 35.16 -7.90 -11.60
C ARG A 796 35.44 -8.47 -13.00
N ASN A 797 36.45 -9.33 -13.14
CA ASN A 797 36.78 -9.97 -14.40
C ASN A 797 35.69 -10.96 -14.87
N ILE A 798 35.02 -11.64 -13.93
CA ILE A 798 33.88 -12.53 -14.25
C ILE A 798 32.69 -11.72 -14.79
N LEU A 799 32.34 -10.59 -14.15
CA LEU A 799 31.32 -9.67 -14.67
C LEU A 799 31.72 -9.14 -16.07
N ALA A 800 32.99 -8.80 -16.27
CA ALA A 800 33.50 -8.37 -17.58
C ALA A 800 33.32 -9.44 -18.67
N SER A 801 33.60 -10.71 -18.34
CA SER A 801 33.44 -11.83 -19.29
C SER A 801 31.99 -12.04 -19.75
N HIS A 802 31.00 -11.65 -18.93
CA HIS A 802 29.57 -11.67 -19.28
C HIS A 802 29.04 -10.31 -19.76
N GLY A 803 29.89 -9.27 -19.74
CA GLY A 803 29.54 -7.88 -20.02
C GLY A 803 28.82 -7.63 -21.35
N PRO A 804 29.32 -8.13 -22.51
CA PRO A 804 28.69 -7.88 -23.81
C PRO A 804 27.21 -8.30 -23.85
N ALA A 805 26.92 -9.53 -23.43
CA ALA A 805 25.57 -10.07 -23.46
C ALA A 805 24.65 -9.38 -22.43
N LEU A 806 25.17 -9.07 -21.25
CA LEU A 806 24.41 -8.41 -20.18
C LEU A 806 24.03 -6.98 -20.55
N VAL A 807 24.97 -6.19 -21.07
CA VAL A 807 24.72 -4.78 -21.44
C VAL A 807 23.61 -4.69 -22.50
N ASN A 808 23.68 -5.51 -23.56
CA ASN A 808 22.64 -5.55 -24.60
C ASN A 808 21.27 -5.95 -24.04
N THR A 809 21.25 -6.98 -23.19
CA THR A 809 20.01 -7.43 -22.56
C THR A 809 19.40 -6.35 -21.67
N ILE A 810 20.23 -5.62 -20.91
CA ILE A 810 19.76 -4.56 -20.02
C ILE A 810 19.14 -3.39 -20.81
N PHE A 811 19.76 -2.96 -21.90
CA PHE A 811 19.21 -1.90 -22.75
C PHE A 811 17.86 -2.30 -23.36
N ALA A 812 17.77 -3.52 -23.89
CA ALA A 812 16.50 -4.04 -24.42
C ALA A 812 15.40 -4.08 -23.35
N ARG A 813 15.75 -4.36 -22.08
CA ARG A 813 14.81 -4.39 -20.97
C ARG A 813 14.34 -3.02 -20.51
N ILE A 814 15.25 -2.04 -20.36
CA ILE A 814 14.88 -0.69 -19.91
C ILE A 814 13.79 -0.07 -20.80
N GLN A 815 13.75 -0.41 -22.09
CA GLN A 815 12.75 0.08 -23.04
C GLN A 815 11.33 -0.49 -22.81
N VAL A 816 11.19 -1.64 -22.16
CA VAL A 816 9.91 -2.36 -22.03
C VAL A 816 9.44 -2.53 -20.59
N GLU A 817 10.30 -2.33 -19.59
CA GLU A 817 9.95 -2.55 -18.19
C GLU A 817 9.05 -1.45 -17.61
N LEU A 818 7.98 -1.87 -16.95
CA LEU A 818 6.97 -0.97 -16.34
C LEU A 818 7.25 -0.70 -14.84
N LEU A 819 8.03 -1.57 -14.19
CA LEU A 819 8.32 -1.48 -12.77
C LEU A 819 9.54 -0.59 -12.53
N ARG A 820 9.31 0.56 -11.89
CA ARG A 820 10.37 1.51 -11.54
C ARG A 820 11.55 0.89 -10.77
N PRO A 821 11.37 0.03 -9.75
CA PRO A 821 12.51 -0.59 -9.06
C PRO A 821 13.39 -1.45 -9.97
N THR A 822 12.82 -2.06 -11.01
CA THR A 822 13.57 -2.85 -12.00
C THR A 822 14.52 -1.96 -12.79
N VAL A 823 14.04 -0.81 -13.26
CA VAL A 823 14.84 0.18 -14.01
C VAL A 823 15.97 0.73 -13.13
N GLU A 824 15.71 0.97 -11.84
CA GLU A 824 16.72 1.42 -10.88
C GLU A 824 17.86 0.40 -10.71
N TYR A 825 17.56 -0.90 -10.57
CA TYR A 825 18.58 -1.95 -10.48
C TYR A 825 19.36 -2.14 -11.78
N LEU A 826 18.68 -2.08 -12.92
CA LEU A 826 19.32 -2.18 -14.24
C LEU A 826 20.28 -1.01 -14.47
N ALA A 827 19.90 0.20 -14.06
CA ALA A 827 20.77 1.38 -14.12
C ALA A 827 22.01 1.24 -13.22
N GLU A 828 21.89 0.62 -12.04
CA GLU A 828 23.02 0.34 -11.15
C GLU A 828 24.05 -0.59 -11.80
N VAL A 829 23.59 -1.63 -12.51
CA VAL A 829 24.46 -2.55 -13.26
C VAL A 829 25.14 -1.86 -14.44
N LEU A 830 24.41 -1.03 -15.20
CA LEU A 830 25.02 -0.23 -16.29
C LEU A 830 26.06 0.75 -15.75
N PHE A 831 25.78 1.40 -14.62
CA PHE A 831 26.71 2.33 -13.98
C PHE A 831 28.02 1.63 -13.60
N PHE A 832 27.97 0.38 -13.12
CA PHE A 832 29.16 -0.43 -12.89
C PHE A 832 30.01 -0.58 -14.15
N PHE A 833 29.42 -0.98 -15.29
CA PHE A 833 30.17 -1.16 -16.54
C PHE A 833 30.74 0.16 -17.06
N VAL A 834 29.97 1.25 -17.00
CA VAL A 834 30.43 2.58 -17.42
C VAL A 834 31.60 3.08 -16.59
N LYS A 835 31.61 2.79 -15.28
CA LYS A 835 32.66 3.23 -14.35
C LYS A 835 33.92 2.37 -14.48
N GLU A 836 33.79 1.05 -14.46
CA GLU A 836 34.92 0.12 -14.39
C GLU A 836 35.49 -0.25 -15.77
N PHE A 837 34.68 -0.16 -16.84
CA PHE A 837 35.02 -0.56 -18.23
C PHE A 837 34.65 0.56 -19.22
N SER A 838 35.11 1.78 -18.93
CA SER A 838 34.65 2.98 -19.63
C SER A 838 35.07 3.07 -21.11
N ALA A 839 36.12 2.35 -21.53
CA ALA A 839 36.58 2.36 -22.92
C ALA A 839 35.77 1.36 -23.77
N GLU A 840 35.59 0.15 -23.25
CA GLU A 840 34.87 -0.97 -23.84
C GLU A 840 33.35 -0.70 -23.91
N THR A 841 32.81 0.02 -22.92
CA THR A 841 31.41 0.47 -22.93
C THR A 841 31.17 1.62 -23.92
N ARG A 842 32.21 2.40 -24.26
CA ARG A 842 32.12 3.55 -25.19
C ARG A 842 32.43 3.17 -26.64
N SER A 843 33.23 2.13 -26.88
CA SER A 843 33.61 1.68 -28.23
C SER A 843 32.48 1.00 -28.98
N GLY A 844 31.35 0.68 -28.33
CA GLY A 844 30.28 -0.10 -28.94
C GLY A 844 30.64 -1.58 -29.14
N GLU A 845 31.84 -2.02 -28.71
CA GLU A 845 32.29 -3.42 -28.82
C GLU A 845 31.37 -4.40 -28.06
N PHE A 846 30.61 -3.91 -27.08
CA PHE A 846 29.57 -4.69 -26.40
C PHE A 846 28.24 -4.78 -27.18
N ALA A 847 27.97 -3.89 -28.14
CA ALA A 847 26.70 -3.82 -28.89
C ALA A 847 26.75 -4.45 -30.31
N GLU A 848 27.94 -4.75 -30.84
CA GLU A 848 28.12 -5.07 -32.28
C GLU A 848 27.86 -6.52 -32.73
N PHE A 849 27.42 -7.45 -31.87
CA PHE A 849 27.12 -8.83 -32.29
C PHE A 849 25.66 -9.20 -32.10
N GLN A 850 24.79 -8.78 -33.05
CA GLN A 850 23.73 -9.59 -33.68
C GLN A 850 22.75 -8.69 -34.46
N THR A 851 23.05 -8.41 -35.73
CA THR A 851 22.03 -8.09 -36.74
C THR A 851 22.52 -8.52 -38.12
N ASP A 852 22.41 -9.83 -38.42
CA ASP A 852 22.31 -10.30 -39.81
C ASP A 852 20.91 -9.95 -40.35
N ASP A 853 20.63 -8.66 -40.51
CA ASP A 853 19.57 -8.20 -41.40
C ASP A 853 19.99 -6.87 -42.02
N ALA A 854 20.31 -6.92 -43.31
CA ALA A 854 20.88 -5.80 -44.05
C ALA A 854 19.82 -4.73 -44.29
N SER A 855 19.65 -3.84 -43.32
CA SER A 855 19.05 -2.52 -43.48
C SER A 855 19.65 -1.61 -42.42
N ILE A 856 20.15 -0.45 -42.85
CA ILE A 856 20.66 0.68 -42.03
C ILE A 856 22.20 0.75 -41.96
N GLU A 857 22.79 1.25 -43.04
CA GLU A 857 24.04 2.03 -42.97
C GLU A 857 23.74 3.36 -42.24
N TYR A 858 23.85 3.38 -40.91
CA TYR A 858 23.91 4.64 -40.12
C TYR A 858 24.74 4.49 -38.83
N GLY A 859 25.69 3.56 -38.78
CA GLY A 859 26.43 3.20 -37.56
C GLY A 859 27.70 4.02 -37.27
N ILE A 860 27.67 5.36 -37.32
CA ILE A 860 28.77 6.21 -36.80
C ILE A 860 28.28 7.41 -35.96
N SER A 861 26.96 7.72 -35.90
CA SER A 861 26.44 8.82 -35.05
C SER A 861 25.87 8.38 -33.69
N GLU A 862 25.84 7.09 -33.36
CA GLU A 862 25.18 6.58 -32.15
C GLU A 862 25.98 6.72 -30.86
N GLY A 863 27.29 6.97 -30.91
CA GLY A 863 28.09 7.20 -29.69
C GLY A 863 27.65 8.45 -28.90
N GLN A 864 27.05 9.45 -29.56
CA GLN A 864 26.45 10.61 -28.90
C GLN A 864 25.00 10.36 -28.45
N SER A 865 24.19 9.59 -29.17
CA SER A 865 22.83 9.25 -28.69
C SER A 865 22.89 8.30 -27.49
N PHE A 866 23.87 7.38 -27.44
CA PHE A 866 24.12 6.46 -26.35
C PHE A 866 24.32 7.17 -25.00
N LEU A 867 25.12 8.24 -24.96
CA LEU A 867 25.32 9.07 -23.77
C LEU A 867 24.11 9.95 -23.45
N THR A 868 23.33 10.34 -24.46
CA THR A 868 22.12 11.17 -24.30
C THR A 868 20.97 10.34 -23.72
N GLU A 869 20.77 9.10 -24.18
CA GLU A 869 19.79 8.17 -23.61
C GLU A 869 20.17 7.71 -22.21
N LEU A 870 21.45 7.42 -21.94
CA LEU A 870 21.93 7.11 -20.58
C LEU A 870 21.75 8.29 -19.61
N SER A 871 22.02 9.52 -20.06
CA SER A 871 21.82 10.71 -19.23
C SER A 871 20.33 10.99 -19.01
N VAL A 872 19.46 10.79 -20.00
CA VAL A 872 18.00 10.91 -19.84
C VAL A 872 17.45 9.84 -18.88
N VAL A 873 17.88 8.59 -18.99
CA VAL A 873 17.46 7.50 -18.08
C VAL A 873 17.96 7.74 -16.65
N LEU A 874 19.22 8.14 -16.46
CA LEU A 874 19.74 8.50 -15.13
C LEU A 874 19.04 9.74 -14.55
N ILE A 875 18.79 10.77 -15.35
CA ILE A 875 18.08 11.98 -14.91
C ILE A 875 16.64 11.65 -14.50
N PHE A 876 15.95 10.77 -15.23
CA PHE A 876 14.58 10.34 -14.91
C PHE A 876 14.51 9.54 -13.59
N VAL A 877 15.46 8.62 -13.38
CA VAL A 877 15.58 7.86 -12.11
C VAL A 877 15.91 8.77 -10.91
N LEU A 878 16.71 9.82 -11.13
CA LEU A 878 17.14 10.77 -10.09
C LEU A 878 16.06 11.80 -9.70
N CYS A 879 15.24 12.26 -10.66
CA CYS A 879 14.21 13.26 -10.40
C CYS A 879 13.06 12.75 -9.53
N ASP A 880 12.75 11.44 -9.59
CA ASP A 880 11.55 10.88 -8.97
C ASP A 880 11.82 10.19 -7.60
N SER A 881 13.09 10.15 -7.13
CA SER A 881 13.50 9.50 -5.85
C SER A 881 13.14 10.35 -4.61
N GLN A 882 12.39 9.76 -3.65
CA GLN A 882 12.07 10.39 -2.36
C GLN A 882 13.18 10.25 -1.28
N ASN A 883 14.27 9.53 -1.56
CA ASN A 883 15.29 9.27 -0.54
C ASN A 883 16.45 10.29 -0.59
N VAL A 884 16.42 11.25 0.34
CA VAL A 884 17.32 12.43 0.39
C VAL A 884 18.80 12.06 0.58
N ALA A 885 19.10 10.94 1.25
CA ALA A 885 20.48 10.51 1.53
C ALA A 885 21.21 10.00 0.28
N GLN A 886 20.51 9.30 -0.62
CA GLN A 886 21.05 8.82 -1.89
C GLN A 886 21.22 9.96 -2.90
N LYS A 887 20.32 10.96 -2.90
CA LYS A 887 20.48 12.18 -3.71
C LYS A 887 21.79 12.93 -3.44
N ARG A 888 22.30 12.94 -2.19
CA ARG A 888 23.54 13.68 -1.85
C ARG A 888 24.82 12.99 -2.32
N VAL A 889 24.95 11.68 -2.12
CA VAL A 889 26.20 10.95 -2.47
C VAL A 889 26.38 10.88 -3.99
N THR A 890 25.28 10.72 -4.74
CA THR A 890 25.29 10.63 -6.21
C THR A 890 25.44 12.01 -6.87
N ARG A 891 24.87 13.08 -6.29
CA ARG A 891 25.02 14.46 -6.80
C ARG A 891 26.47 14.96 -6.69
N VAL A 892 27.14 14.70 -5.59
CA VAL A 892 28.57 15.08 -5.41
C VAL A 892 29.46 14.35 -6.42
N SER A 893 29.10 13.12 -6.80
CA SER A 893 29.85 12.32 -7.78
C SER A 893 29.54 12.72 -9.24
N LEU A 894 28.30 13.13 -9.54
CA LEU A 894 27.93 13.69 -10.85
C LEU A 894 28.52 15.08 -11.07
N GLU A 895 28.55 15.93 -10.04
CA GLU A 895 29.20 17.24 -10.10
C GLU A 895 30.70 17.09 -10.34
N SER A 896 31.36 16.07 -9.74
CA SER A 896 32.77 15.77 -10.03
C SER A 896 33.01 15.28 -11.47
N ALA A 897 32.07 14.53 -12.06
CA ALA A 897 32.16 14.07 -13.46
C ALA A 897 31.80 15.16 -14.48
N ILE A 898 30.99 16.15 -14.09
CA ILE A 898 30.57 17.30 -14.91
C ILE A 898 31.64 18.40 -14.89
N ASP A 899 32.31 18.62 -13.75
CA ASP A 899 33.41 19.60 -13.62
C ASP A 899 34.61 19.24 -14.51
N GLU A 900 34.87 17.95 -14.76
CA GLU A 900 35.90 17.53 -15.73
C GLU A 900 35.52 17.80 -17.19
N ARG A 901 34.26 18.13 -17.50
CA ARG A 901 33.76 18.31 -18.88
C ARG A 901 33.27 19.72 -19.23
N GLY A 902 33.22 20.66 -18.30
CA GLY A 902 32.93 22.07 -18.59
C GLY A 902 31.55 22.34 -19.22
N ILE A 903 30.54 21.51 -18.94
CA ILE A 903 29.16 21.70 -19.42
C ILE A 903 28.35 22.41 -18.33
N THR A 904 27.87 23.62 -18.62
CA THR A 904 26.99 24.39 -17.73
C THR A 904 25.52 24.03 -18.00
N LEU A 905 24.85 23.41 -17.03
CA LEU A 905 23.38 23.24 -17.04
C LEU A 905 22.73 24.58 -16.66
N LYS A 906 21.93 25.16 -17.56
CA LYS A 906 21.00 26.25 -17.23
C LYS A 906 19.66 25.63 -16.83
N ASN A 907 19.29 25.90 -15.57
CA ASN A 907 18.03 25.67 -14.83
C ASN A 907 17.01 24.70 -15.42
#